data_AF-A0A8H4LLK4-F1
#
_entry.id   AF-A0A8H4LLK4-F1
#
_cell.length_a   1.000
_cell.length_b   1.000
_cell.length_c   1.000
_cell.angle_alpha   90.00
_cell.angle_beta   90.00
_cell.angle_gamma   90.00
#
_symmetry.space_group_name_H-M   'P 1'
#
loop_
_entity.id
_entity.type
_entity.pdbx_description
1 polymer ?
#
loop_
_entity_poly.entity_id
_entity_poly.type
_entity_poly.pdbx_seq_one_letter_code
_entity_poly.pdbx_strand_id
1 'polypeptide(L)'
;MTRHINHAQPSNLEQFCILLKNLWISAQDQFQVVRGDRLEAFVRAALKNSLTTGSTLDKKVFYLDHEWPRGSDQTRGEAKILEELAPKLAEQIKGWPKLLIVELGAGNSTKTEPLLDKLNSPDVHCSYWIVEINKRLLRKRVKELSKKYKHIKCREVYGTFEYGVAMAAHHKGKKVFISLGSTATNFPPEEAVKKVRMYSKIADLLVLGQQGPDGTVDHHAPYDDDTFTKSFIRSGLLTTGNRLLGDTTFNDEWEIDCEITYGPWTHTFRFNRRKATVFRGFLSVKYTEQEFLGICQEAGVPAPDVFSDHETAMIKIPDMMKLPMDIVCIRHGQSVSNVEGEKGYLDITSSSAEECLQFFKNIEAGKGGQISNGDWLMDGLTSEGMKQAREMAFSLCNVYCVTSSPCTRAFQTARAISTSFEWVDHQTGEAGKAGEPAIYIDKRLQEPTPWSQDFVPLLRKDGDRMWTSYLEVKGGRGSDAGQVVGETRVDYTNAIWTQDDAYEHLQTTEARMNALEHPETIEDARKRAKSFLEDLWIEAMKNCCRHIESGWEGTPKMVLVVHGGLMNILEEKFHCKYTRSRDGSWEWQSSTALDHGEVRVFNLCYGDKSIRLEEKSWDREYEELLGHLYRRFESDDRLQYRNTDGSLVDQERGYNDFHAREVDEAIRVLEDPESRKSIEYVQGWGGLKKAPRLPAKTEADP
;
A
#
# COMPACT_ATOMS: atom_id res chain seq x y z
N MET A 1 47.15 -12.70 15.71
CA MET A 1 46.32 -13.21 14.59
C MET A 1 45.48 -14.33 15.15
N THR A 2 44.30 -14.01 15.68
CA THR A 2 43.48 -14.97 16.42
C THR A 2 42.02 -14.73 16.08
N ARG A 3 41.36 -15.80 15.62
CA ARG A 3 39.93 -15.91 15.30
C ARG A 3 39.07 -15.34 16.43
N HIS A 4 38.12 -14.47 16.10
CA HIS A 4 36.98 -14.19 16.97
C HIS A 4 35.71 -14.79 16.38
N ILE A 5 35.15 -15.71 17.15
CA ILE A 5 33.86 -16.36 17.00
C ILE A 5 32.80 -15.27 17.24
N ASN A 6 32.10 -14.84 16.19
CA ASN A 6 30.93 -13.98 16.36
C ASN A 6 29.75 -14.86 16.79
N HIS A 7 29.41 -14.74 18.08
CA HIS A 7 28.19 -15.29 18.65
C HIS A 7 26.99 -14.67 17.93
N ALA A 8 26.23 -15.55 17.27
CA ALA A 8 25.00 -15.26 16.58
C ALA A 8 23.98 -14.56 17.49
N GLN A 9 23.38 -13.50 16.97
CA GLN A 9 22.11 -12.95 17.42
C GLN A 9 20.98 -13.90 16.96
N PRO A 10 19.88 -14.03 17.72
CA PRO A 10 18.79 -14.97 17.42
C PRO A 10 18.08 -14.63 16.09
N SER A 11 17.56 -15.64 15.41
CA SER A 11 16.96 -15.54 14.07
C SER A 11 15.59 -14.85 14.06
N ASN A 12 15.17 -14.38 12.88
CA ASN A 12 13.88 -13.70 12.65
C ASN A 12 12.65 -14.53 13.07
N LEU A 13 12.75 -15.86 13.21
CA LEU A 13 11.67 -16.72 13.70
C LEU A 13 11.46 -16.58 15.23
N GLU A 14 12.52 -16.36 16.01
CA GLU A 14 12.43 -16.04 17.44
C GLU A 14 11.93 -14.61 17.67
N GLN A 15 12.32 -13.66 16.82
CA GLN A 15 11.77 -12.30 16.83
C GLN A 15 10.29 -12.26 16.40
N PHE A 16 9.85 -13.12 15.48
CA PHE A 16 8.45 -13.30 15.09
C PHE A 16 7.62 -14.00 16.18
N CYS A 17 8.18 -14.98 16.91
CA CYS A 17 7.54 -15.55 18.10
C CYS A 17 7.49 -14.57 19.29
N ILE A 18 8.43 -13.64 19.40
CA ILE A 18 8.41 -12.53 20.36
C ILE A 18 7.39 -11.46 19.91
N LEU A 19 7.28 -11.17 18.62
CA LEU A 19 6.28 -10.28 18.04
C LEU A 19 4.86 -10.85 18.21
N LEU A 20 4.66 -12.15 18.00
CA LEU A 20 3.40 -12.86 18.27
C LEU A 20 3.11 -13.02 19.76
N LYS A 21 4.11 -13.19 20.63
CA LYS A 21 3.93 -13.06 22.09
C LYS A 21 3.58 -11.63 22.49
N ASN A 22 4.15 -10.61 21.85
CA ASN A 22 3.86 -9.20 22.13
C ASN A 22 2.51 -8.75 21.55
N LEU A 23 2.07 -9.33 20.43
CA LEU A 23 0.72 -9.16 19.85
C LEU A 23 -0.34 -9.94 20.65
N TRP A 24 0.02 -11.07 21.27
CA TRP A 24 -0.87 -11.80 22.18
C TRP A 24 -0.88 -11.20 23.60
N ILE A 25 0.20 -10.53 24.02
CA ILE A 25 0.28 -9.74 25.26
C ILE A 25 -0.41 -8.36 25.09
N SER A 26 -0.36 -7.75 23.89
CA SER A 26 -1.08 -6.50 23.59
C SER A 26 -2.60 -6.67 23.42
N ALA A 27 -3.07 -7.92 23.33
CA ALA A 27 -4.49 -8.26 23.42
C ALA A 27 -5.04 -8.22 24.86
N GLN A 28 -4.23 -7.88 25.87
CA GLN A 28 -4.69 -7.78 27.27
C GLN A 28 -4.53 -6.42 27.96
N ASP A 29 -4.02 -5.38 27.31
CA ASP A 29 -4.08 -4.04 27.91
C ASP A 29 -5.42 -3.36 27.61
N GLN A 30 -6.41 -3.65 28.45
CA GLN A 30 -7.47 -2.69 28.73
C GLN A 30 -6.80 -1.36 29.10
N PHE A 31 -7.10 -0.28 28.37
CA PHE A 31 -6.62 1.07 28.69
C PHE A 31 -6.74 1.35 30.20
N GLN A 32 -5.60 1.34 30.92
CA GLN A 32 -5.65 1.31 32.37
C GLN A 32 -5.98 2.70 32.94
N VAL A 33 -7.08 2.76 33.67
CA VAL A 33 -7.54 3.93 34.42
C VAL A 33 -6.71 4.05 35.70
N VAL A 34 -5.66 4.88 35.68
CA VAL A 34 -4.73 5.04 36.82
C VAL A 34 -4.84 6.45 37.41
N ARG A 35 -5.33 6.50 38.65
CA ARG A 35 -5.31 7.71 39.46
C ARG A 35 -3.88 8.03 39.92
N GLY A 36 -3.57 9.30 40.05
CA GLY A 36 -2.20 9.78 40.27
C GLY A 36 -1.48 9.28 41.53
N ASP A 37 -2.21 8.83 42.56
CA ASP A 37 -1.62 8.18 43.76
C ASP A 37 -1.03 6.79 43.46
N ARG A 38 -1.45 6.14 42.37
CA ARG A 38 -0.93 4.84 41.92
C ARG A 38 0.07 4.95 40.76
N LEU A 39 0.29 6.16 40.24
CA LEU A 39 1.04 6.39 39.01
C LEU A 39 2.50 5.93 39.12
N GLU A 40 3.20 6.26 40.20
CA GLU A 40 4.59 5.84 40.39
C GLU A 40 4.73 4.31 40.50
N ALA A 41 3.81 3.66 41.21
CA ALA A 41 3.81 2.20 41.33
C ALA A 41 3.55 1.53 39.97
N PHE A 42 2.64 2.09 39.18
CA PHE A 42 2.33 1.65 37.82
C PHE A 42 3.52 1.82 36.87
N VAL A 43 4.13 3.01 36.84
CA VAL A 43 5.30 3.29 35.98
C VAL A 43 6.49 2.45 36.39
N ARG A 44 6.71 2.24 37.71
CA ARG A 44 7.74 1.33 38.21
C ARG A 44 7.53 -0.10 37.72
N ALA A 45 6.29 -0.59 37.72
CA ALA A 45 5.98 -1.94 37.22
C ALA A 45 6.28 -2.06 35.72
N ALA A 46 5.85 -1.09 34.92
CA ALA A 46 6.13 -1.05 33.48
C ALA A 46 7.64 -0.96 33.17
N LEU A 47 8.38 -0.17 33.95
CA LEU A 47 9.83 -0.04 33.85
C LEU A 47 10.55 -1.35 34.18
N LYS A 48 10.17 -2.02 35.28
CA LYS A 48 10.73 -3.34 35.64
C LYS A 48 10.41 -4.40 34.59
N ASN A 49 9.19 -4.39 34.06
CA ASN A 49 8.79 -5.32 33.00
C ASN A 49 9.65 -5.11 31.75
N SER A 50 9.79 -3.87 31.29
CA SER A 50 10.61 -3.53 30.11
C SER A 50 12.08 -3.92 30.29
N LEU A 51 12.65 -3.71 31.47
CA LEU A 51 14.01 -4.16 31.81
C LEU A 51 14.17 -5.69 31.80
N THR A 52 13.10 -6.43 32.10
CA THR A 52 13.14 -7.90 32.22
C THR A 52 12.84 -8.59 30.90
N THR A 53 11.89 -8.07 30.13
CA THR A 53 11.33 -8.72 28.94
C THR A 53 11.78 -8.08 27.63
N GLY A 54 12.38 -6.88 27.69
CA GLY A 54 12.66 -6.06 26.52
C GLY A 54 11.42 -5.40 25.90
N SER A 55 10.27 -5.44 26.58
CA SER A 55 9.04 -4.79 26.11
C SER A 55 9.20 -3.28 25.96
N THR A 56 8.38 -2.67 25.10
CA THR A 56 8.38 -1.21 24.90
C THR A 56 7.96 -0.46 26.18
N LEU A 57 8.74 0.56 26.54
CA LEU A 57 8.50 1.43 27.68
C LEU A 57 7.76 2.70 27.26
N ASP A 58 6.61 2.94 27.88
CA ASP A 58 5.76 4.10 27.63
C ASP A 58 6.37 5.44 28.12
N LYS A 59 5.91 6.55 27.51
CA LYS A 59 6.35 7.93 27.79
C LYS A 59 6.31 8.33 29.27
N LYS A 60 5.40 7.77 30.07
CA LYS A 60 5.09 8.23 31.43
C LYS A 60 6.32 8.34 32.33
N VAL A 61 7.31 7.46 32.19
CA VAL A 61 8.55 7.51 33.00
C VAL A 61 9.32 8.82 32.82
N PHE A 62 9.33 9.38 31.61
CA PHE A 62 10.10 10.58 31.30
C PHE A 62 9.36 11.85 31.76
N TYR A 63 8.03 11.84 31.72
CA TYR A 63 7.20 13.02 32.04
C TYR A 63 6.81 13.14 33.52
N LEU A 64 6.99 12.09 34.33
CA LEU A 64 6.62 12.10 35.75
C LEU A 64 7.24 13.29 36.52
N ASP A 65 8.53 13.52 36.32
CA ASP A 65 9.28 14.57 37.02
C ASP A 65 9.81 15.68 36.10
N HIS A 66 9.86 15.43 34.78
CA HIS A 66 10.43 16.34 33.80
C HIS A 66 9.37 16.90 32.86
N GLU A 67 9.64 18.11 32.37
CA GLU A 67 8.82 18.80 31.38
C GLU A 67 9.53 18.70 30.02
N TRP A 68 8.77 18.65 28.93
CA TRP A 68 9.37 18.69 27.60
C TRP A 68 10.12 20.03 27.42
N PRO A 69 11.41 20.06 27.05
CA PRO A 69 12.24 21.18 27.47
C PRO A 69 12.13 22.49 26.63
N ARG A 70 11.37 22.52 25.51
CA ARG A 70 11.23 23.63 24.52
C ARG A 70 10.14 23.31 23.49
N GLY A 71 9.63 24.35 22.83
CA GLY A 71 8.76 24.21 21.66
C GLY A 71 9.51 23.73 20.41
N SER A 72 8.83 22.89 19.63
CA SER A 72 9.22 22.41 18.30
C SER A 72 8.48 23.18 17.19
N ASP A 73 8.83 22.95 15.92
CA ASP A 73 8.04 23.45 14.78
C ASP A 73 6.57 22.99 14.85
N GLN A 74 6.33 21.74 15.25
CA GLN A 74 4.99 21.23 15.57
C GLN A 74 4.29 22.10 16.64
N THR A 75 5.01 22.53 17.68
CA THR A 75 4.44 23.37 18.75
C THR A 75 4.08 24.76 18.22
N ARG A 76 4.92 25.34 17.34
CA ARG A 76 4.68 26.65 16.74
C ARG A 76 3.47 26.63 15.80
N GLY A 77 3.41 25.65 14.91
CA GLY A 77 2.30 25.48 13.96
C GLY A 77 0.96 25.28 14.64
N GLU A 78 0.93 24.33 15.57
CA GLU A 78 -0.30 24.03 16.30
C GLU A 78 -0.79 25.21 17.14
N ALA A 79 0.12 26.02 17.71
CA ALA A 79 -0.24 27.25 18.41
C ALA A 79 -0.89 28.28 17.47
N LYS A 80 -0.33 28.48 16.28
CA LYS A 80 -0.86 29.41 15.27
C LYS A 80 -2.26 28.99 14.80
N ILE A 81 -2.45 27.71 14.48
CA ILE A 81 -3.75 27.16 14.09
C ILE A 81 -4.79 27.41 15.20
N LEU A 82 -4.44 27.14 16.47
CA LEU A 82 -5.37 27.33 17.58
C LEU A 82 -5.70 28.79 17.86
N GLU A 83 -4.75 29.70 17.68
CA GLU A 83 -4.99 31.14 17.81
C GLU A 83 -6.00 31.63 16.76
N GLU A 84 -5.86 31.17 15.52
CA GLU A 84 -6.78 31.49 14.42
C GLU A 84 -8.16 30.85 14.60
N LEU A 85 -8.22 29.62 15.12
CA LEU A 85 -9.47 28.87 15.33
C LEU A 85 -10.24 29.27 16.59
N ALA A 86 -9.57 29.82 17.60
CA ALA A 86 -10.15 30.12 18.90
C ALA A 86 -11.48 30.90 18.81
N PRO A 87 -11.64 31.95 17.98
CA PRO A 87 -12.91 32.65 17.83
C PRO A 87 -14.05 31.75 17.32
N LYS A 88 -13.79 30.93 16.29
CA LYS A 88 -14.78 30.03 15.69
C LYS A 88 -15.21 28.94 16.67
N LEU A 89 -14.24 28.31 17.34
CA LEU A 89 -14.51 27.29 18.35
C LEU A 89 -15.28 27.86 19.55
N ALA A 90 -14.90 29.05 20.02
CA ALA A 90 -15.61 29.70 21.12
C ALA A 90 -17.06 30.01 20.76
N GLU A 91 -17.32 30.50 19.55
CA GLU A 91 -18.68 30.78 19.07
C GLU A 91 -19.55 29.52 19.08
N GLN A 92 -18.99 28.39 18.64
CA GLN A 92 -19.68 27.11 18.57
C GLN A 92 -20.09 26.56 19.94
N ILE A 93 -19.26 26.77 20.98
CA ILE A 93 -19.44 26.12 22.29
C ILE A 93 -19.90 27.06 23.42
N LYS A 94 -19.77 28.39 23.28
CA LYS A 94 -20.15 29.35 24.34
C LYS A 94 -21.63 29.28 24.73
N GLY A 95 -22.50 28.87 23.81
CA GLY A 95 -23.94 28.70 24.04
C GLY A 95 -24.30 27.40 24.77
N TRP A 96 -23.33 26.52 25.07
CA TRP A 96 -23.62 25.27 25.76
C TRP A 96 -23.94 25.52 27.24
N PRO A 97 -25.08 25.03 27.77
CA PRO A 97 -25.55 25.38 29.13
C PRO A 97 -24.58 25.01 30.27
N LYS A 98 -23.79 23.94 30.08
CA LYS A 98 -22.75 23.48 30.99
C LYS A 98 -21.62 22.90 30.15
N LEU A 99 -20.56 23.68 30.00
CA LEU A 99 -19.40 23.31 29.20
C LEU A 99 -18.30 22.73 30.10
N LEU A 100 -17.81 21.55 29.74
CA LEU A 100 -16.59 20.96 30.29
C LEU A 100 -15.55 20.85 29.18
N ILE A 101 -14.42 21.54 29.34
CA ILE A 101 -13.24 21.34 28.49
C ILE A 101 -12.27 20.44 29.25
N VAL A 102 -11.84 19.35 28.65
CA VAL A 102 -10.84 18.42 29.21
C VAL A 102 -9.62 18.41 28.29
N GLU A 103 -8.49 18.87 28.79
CA GLU A 103 -7.23 18.82 28.05
C GLU A 103 -6.36 17.65 28.53
N LEU A 104 -6.06 16.75 27.59
CA LEU A 104 -5.32 15.51 27.82
C LEU A 104 -3.83 15.74 27.52
N GLY A 105 -3.00 15.79 28.56
CA GLY A 105 -1.56 16.02 28.43
C GLY A 105 -1.25 17.48 28.14
N ALA A 106 -1.78 18.37 28.97
CA ALA A 106 -1.76 19.80 28.70
C ALA A 106 -0.35 20.40 28.74
N GLY A 107 0.62 19.77 29.42
CA GLY A 107 1.96 20.32 29.56
C GLY A 107 1.93 21.74 30.16
N ASN A 108 2.44 22.72 29.42
CA ASN A 108 2.36 24.13 29.81
C ASN A 108 1.03 24.81 29.46
N SER A 109 0.11 24.14 28.77
CA SER A 109 -1.26 24.59 28.40
C SER A 109 -1.34 25.89 27.61
N THR A 110 -0.23 26.44 27.10
CA THR A 110 -0.21 27.77 26.48
C THR A 110 -1.01 27.81 25.17
N LYS A 111 -1.08 26.67 24.46
CA LYS A 111 -1.79 26.53 23.18
C LYS A 111 -3.31 26.65 23.30
N THR A 112 -3.88 26.32 24.46
CA THR A 112 -5.33 26.36 24.69
C THR A 112 -5.79 27.71 25.26
N GLU A 113 -4.86 28.54 25.73
CA GLU A 113 -5.18 29.86 26.31
C GLU A 113 -5.97 30.78 25.36
N PRO A 114 -5.71 30.85 24.04
CA PRO A 114 -6.51 31.67 23.12
C PRO A 114 -8.01 31.31 23.15
N LEU A 115 -8.36 30.02 23.24
CA LEU A 115 -9.74 29.57 23.36
C LEU A 115 -10.33 29.95 24.73
N LEU A 116 -9.57 29.75 25.81
CA LEU A 116 -10.01 30.11 27.17
C LEU A 116 -10.21 31.62 27.33
N ASP A 117 -9.37 32.44 26.69
CA ASP A 117 -9.50 33.90 26.67
C ASP A 117 -10.85 34.34 26.08
N LYS A 118 -11.33 33.66 25.02
CA LYS A 118 -12.64 33.93 24.40
C LYS A 118 -13.83 33.44 25.23
N LEU A 119 -13.66 32.40 26.03
CA LEU A 119 -14.72 31.81 26.85
C LEU A 119 -14.82 32.40 28.26
N ASN A 120 -13.85 33.22 28.68
CA ASN A 120 -13.80 33.79 30.02
C ASN A 120 -14.77 34.97 30.18
N SER A 121 -16.06 34.68 30.14
CA SER A 121 -17.18 35.62 30.30
C SER A 121 -18.14 35.15 31.39
N PRO A 122 -18.80 36.06 32.15
CA PRO A 122 -19.82 35.68 33.14
C PRO A 122 -21.00 34.89 32.56
N ASP A 123 -21.26 35.02 31.26
CA ASP A 123 -22.38 34.35 30.58
C ASP A 123 -22.05 32.90 30.15
N VAL A 124 -20.79 32.48 30.30
CA VAL A 124 -20.32 31.16 29.88
C VAL A 124 -20.04 30.29 31.11
N HIS A 125 -20.85 29.25 31.31
CA HIS A 125 -20.64 28.31 32.42
C HIS A 125 -19.66 27.19 32.03
N CYS A 126 -18.36 27.49 32.17
CA CYS A 126 -17.27 26.61 31.75
C CYS A 126 -16.44 26.07 32.93
N SER A 127 -16.19 24.76 32.93
CA SER A 127 -15.12 24.12 33.71
C SER A 127 -14.01 23.65 32.78
N TYR A 128 -12.77 23.90 33.15
CA TYR A 128 -11.58 23.47 32.40
C TYR A 128 -10.76 22.51 33.24
N TRP A 129 -10.63 21.26 32.79
CA TRP A 129 -9.94 20.18 33.47
C TRP A 129 -8.62 19.91 32.78
N ILE A 130 -7.55 19.96 33.56
CA ILE A 130 -6.19 19.73 33.11
C ILE A 130 -5.80 18.32 33.56
N VAL A 131 -5.67 17.39 32.60
CA VAL A 131 -5.28 16.00 32.88
C VAL A 131 -3.78 15.87 32.61
N GLU A 132 -3.03 15.60 33.68
CA GLU A 132 -1.56 15.59 33.61
C GLU A 132 -0.96 14.63 34.64
N ILE A 133 0.15 13.99 34.27
CA ILE A 133 0.91 13.05 35.10
C ILE A 133 2.08 13.72 35.82
N ASN A 134 2.56 14.86 35.33
CA ASN A 134 3.54 15.67 36.05
C ASN A 134 2.82 16.50 37.14
N LYS A 135 2.83 16.00 38.39
CA LYS A 135 2.10 16.62 39.50
C LYS A 135 2.54 18.05 39.81
N ARG A 136 3.84 18.34 39.66
CA ARG A 136 4.41 19.67 39.93
C ARG A 136 3.93 20.67 38.88
N LEU A 137 4.04 20.32 37.61
CA LEU A 137 3.57 21.12 36.49
C LEU A 137 2.06 21.36 36.58
N LEU A 138 1.27 20.31 36.80
CA LEU A 138 -0.18 20.38 36.94
C LEU A 138 -0.62 21.41 37.99
N ARG A 139 -0.06 21.32 39.21
CA ARG A 139 -0.39 22.23 40.31
C ARG A 139 0.00 23.66 40.01
N LYS A 140 1.17 23.86 39.38
CA LYS A 140 1.64 25.18 38.95
C LYS A 140 0.66 25.79 37.94
N ARG A 141 0.31 25.05 36.90
CA ARG A 141 -0.55 25.53 35.81
C ARG A 141 -1.98 25.80 36.26
N VAL A 142 -2.61 24.89 37.02
CA VAL A 142 -3.95 25.15 37.57
C VAL A 142 -3.95 26.41 38.43
N LYS A 143 -2.93 26.62 39.28
CA LYS A 143 -2.82 27.84 40.10
C LYS A 143 -2.68 29.11 39.25
N GLU A 144 -1.91 29.07 38.18
CA GLU A 144 -1.72 30.20 37.26
C GLU A 144 -3.00 30.52 36.49
N LEU A 145 -3.64 29.50 35.91
CA LEU A 145 -4.86 29.67 35.10
C LEU A 145 -6.08 30.03 35.95
N SER A 146 -6.24 29.47 37.17
CA SER A 146 -7.28 29.90 38.12
C SER A 146 -7.12 31.37 38.55
N LYS A 147 -5.92 31.93 38.49
CA LYS A 147 -5.71 33.36 38.73
C LYS A 147 -6.11 34.19 37.50
N LYS A 148 -5.73 33.74 36.30
CA LYS A 148 -6.00 34.41 35.01
C LYS A 148 -7.49 34.43 34.66
N TYR A 149 -8.17 33.28 34.75
CA TYR A 149 -9.56 33.12 34.33
C TYR A 149 -10.52 33.14 35.52
N LYS A 150 -11.29 34.22 35.65
CA LYS A 150 -12.26 34.42 36.75
C LYS A 150 -13.60 33.71 36.52
N HIS A 151 -13.98 33.50 35.27
CA HIS A 151 -15.26 32.92 34.89
C HIS A 151 -15.14 31.45 34.46
N ILE A 152 -13.92 30.92 34.35
CA ILE A 152 -13.66 29.51 34.03
C ILE A 152 -13.18 28.78 35.28
N LYS A 153 -13.87 27.70 35.65
CA LYS A 153 -13.46 26.85 36.78
C LYS A 153 -12.36 25.88 36.37
N CYS A 154 -11.11 26.28 36.53
CA CYS A 154 -9.96 25.42 36.30
C CYS A 154 -9.84 24.34 37.40
N ARG A 155 -9.61 23.07 37.02
CA ARG A 155 -9.45 21.96 37.96
C ARG A 155 -8.27 21.06 37.58
N GLU A 156 -7.58 20.56 38.59
CA GLU A 156 -6.56 19.52 38.43
C GLU A 156 -7.18 18.13 38.29
N VAL A 157 -6.66 17.34 37.36
CA VAL A 157 -6.95 15.91 37.22
C VAL A 157 -5.62 15.16 37.14
N TYR A 158 -5.14 14.71 38.31
CA TYR A 158 -3.86 14.02 38.43
C TYR A 158 -4.01 12.52 38.16
N GLY A 159 -3.55 12.06 37.00
CA GLY A 159 -3.67 10.66 36.58
C GLY A 159 -3.49 10.47 35.07
N THR A 160 -3.78 9.27 34.57
CA THR A 160 -3.73 8.97 33.12
C THR A 160 -4.86 9.67 32.36
N PHE A 161 -4.75 9.73 31.03
CA PHE A 161 -5.82 10.29 30.18
C PHE A 161 -7.12 9.52 30.36
N GLU A 162 -7.03 8.19 30.46
CA GLU A 162 -8.14 7.28 30.75
C GLU A 162 -8.84 7.64 32.06
N TYR A 163 -8.08 8.02 33.09
CA TYR A 163 -8.64 8.50 34.35
C TYR A 163 -9.38 9.82 34.19
N GLY A 164 -8.82 10.77 33.43
CA GLY A 164 -9.51 12.02 33.13
C GLY A 164 -10.80 11.83 32.33
N VAL A 165 -10.77 10.96 31.32
CA VAL A 165 -11.94 10.60 30.51
C VAL A 165 -13.00 9.90 31.35
N ALA A 166 -12.62 8.94 32.20
CA ALA A 166 -13.54 8.27 33.11
C ALA A 166 -14.20 9.25 34.09
N MET A 167 -13.44 10.19 34.64
CA MET A 167 -14.01 11.26 35.48
C MET A 167 -14.97 12.16 34.70
N ALA A 168 -14.63 12.49 33.45
CA ALA A 168 -15.44 13.35 32.61
C ALA A 168 -16.75 12.68 32.17
N ALA A 169 -16.76 11.36 31.98
CA ALA A 169 -17.95 10.58 31.64
C ALA A 169 -19.09 10.74 32.68
N HIS A 170 -18.72 10.88 33.96
CA HIS A 170 -19.67 11.13 35.05
C HIS A 170 -20.02 12.62 35.23
N HIS A 171 -19.42 13.51 34.46
CA HIS A 171 -19.71 14.94 34.51
C HIS A 171 -20.93 15.30 33.66
N LYS A 172 -21.86 16.06 34.23
CA LYS A 172 -23.04 16.55 33.51
C LYS A 172 -22.66 17.71 32.59
N GLY A 173 -23.29 17.78 31.44
CA GLY A 173 -23.08 18.84 30.46
C GLY A 173 -22.37 18.37 29.20
N LYS A 174 -22.13 19.33 28.31
CA LYS A 174 -21.48 19.14 27.03
C LYS A 174 -19.96 19.19 27.19
N LYS A 175 -19.25 18.32 26.49
CA LYS A 175 -17.82 18.04 26.74
C LYS A 175 -16.99 18.30 25.50
N VAL A 176 -15.93 19.08 25.64
CA VAL A 176 -14.88 19.25 24.64
C VAL A 176 -13.64 18.53 25.14
N PHE A 177 -13.14 17.57 24.38
CA PHE A 177 -11.84 16.95 24.66
C PHE A 177 -10.80 17.54 23.72
N ILE A 178 -9.67 17.96 24.29
CA ILE A 178 -8.56 18.56 23.58
C ILE A 178 -7.32 17.71 23.83
N SER A 179 -6.65 17.26 22.79
CA SER A 179 -5.31 16.66 22.90
C SER A 179 -4.42 17.18 21.78
N LEU A 180 -3.35 17.84 22.18
CA LEU A 180 -2.43 18.56 21.31
C LEU A 180 -1.06 17.88 21.29
N GLY A 181 -0.21 18.26 20.34
CA GLY A 181 1.14 17.71 20.18
C GLY A 181 1.17 16.24 19.78
N SER A 182 0.11 15.73 19.13
CA SER A 182 -0.07 14.32 18.78
C SER A 182 -0.18 13.37 19.96
N THR A 183 -0.31 13.89 21.18
CA THR A 183 -0.19 13.12 22.42
C THR A 183 -1.22 11.98 22.53
N ALA A 184 -2.46 12.20 22.09
CA ALA A 184 -3.53 11.20 22.10
C ALA A 184 -3.40 10.12 21.01
N THR A 185 -2.66 10.40 19.94
CA THR A 185 -2.67 9.63 18.70
C THR A 185 -1.30 9.12 18.31
N ASN A 186 -0.28 9.35 19.15
CA ASN A 186 1.10 8.90 18.97
C ASN A 186 1.30 7.39 19.20
N PHE A 187 0.42 6.58 18.64
CA PHE A 187 0.34 5.13 18.80
C PHE A 187 0.16 4.50 17.42
N PRO A 188 0.44 3.20 17.22
CA PRO A 188 0.09 2.51 15.98
C PRO A 188 -1.40 2.66 15.61
N PRO A 189 -1.78 2.53 14.33
CA PRO A 189 -3.13 2.84 13.84
C PRO A 189 -4.26 2.22 14.66
N GLU A 190 -4.18 0.91 14.97
CA GLU A 190 -5.21 0.22 15.74
C GLU A 190 -5.43 0.79 17.16
N GLU A 191 -4.34 1.20 17.82
CA GLU A 191 -4.42 1.83 19.14
C GLU A 191 -4.96 3.26 19.04
N ALA A 192 -4.57 4.00 18.01
CA ALA A 192 -5.12 5.33 17.73
C ALA A 192 -6.63 5.26 17.49
N VAL A 193 -7.11 4.30 16.68
CA VAL A 193 -8.54 4.03 16.46
C VAL A 193 -9.27 3.78 17.78
N LYS A 194 -8.73 2.90 18.63
CA LYS A 194 -9.32 2.59 19.94
C LYS A 194 -9.43 3.83 20.84
N LYS A 195 -8.39 4.67 20.87
CA LYS A 195 -8.38 5.92 21.66
C LYS A 195 -9.36 6.96 21.12
N VAL A 196 -9.34 7.22 19.81
CA VAL A 196 -10.29 8.15 19.17
C VAL A 196 -11.72 7.70 19.42
N ARG A 197 -12.02 6.40 19.26
CA ARG A 197 -13.33 5.81 19.56
C ARG A 197 -13.72 5.96 21.04
N MET A 198 -12.78 5.79 21.96
CA MET A 198 -13.04 5.97 23.40
C MET A 198 -13.36 7.43 23.74
N TYR A 199 -12.61 8.38 23.18
CA TYR A 199 -12.81 9.81 23.40
C TYR A 199 -14.13 10.30 22.79
N SER A 200 -14.44 9.89 21.56
CA SER A 200 -15.65 10.30 20.84
C SER A 200 -16.95 9.77 21.44
N LYS A 201 -16.91 8.66 22.18
CA LYS A 201 -18.07 8.17 22.95
C LYS A 201 -18.51 9.11 24.07
N ILE A 202 -17.60 9.93 24.58
CA ILE A 202 -17.84 10.78 25.75
C ILE A 202 -17.88 12.26 25.38
N ALA A 203 -17.02 12.69 24.47
CA ALA A 203 -16.92 14.08 24.03
C ALA A 203 -18.05 14.43 23.03
N ASP A 204 -18.58 15.64 23.17
CA ASP A 204 -19.47 16.24 22.16
C ASP A 204 -18.67 16.96 21.06
N LEU A 205 -17.42 17.35 21.35
CA LEU A 205 -16.46 17.89 20.38
C LEU A 205 -15.06 17.38 20.73
N LEU A 206 -14.32 16.92 19.73
CA LEU A 206 -12.95 16.43 19.86
C LEU A 206 -12.02 17.33 19.04
N VAL A 207 -10.98 17.86 19.69
CA VAL A 207 -9.92 18.65 19.06
C VAL A 207 -8.62 17.87 19.20
N LEU A 208 -8.10 17.37 18.09
CA LEU A 208 -6.86 16.60 18.03
C LEU A 208 -5.83 17.35 17.20
N GLY A 209 -4.62 17.46 17.71
CA GLY A 209 -3.48 17.91 16.92
C GLY A 209 -2.62 16.75 16.45
N GLN A 210 -2.38 16.65 15.15
CA GLN A 210 -1.58 15.60 14.55
C GLN A 210 -0.44 16.21 13.72
N GLN A 211 0.79 15.75 13.96
CA GLN A 211 1.92 16.09 13.09
C GLN A 211 1.96 15.11 11.91
N GLY A 212 2.07 15.66 10.69
CA GLY A 212 2.29 14.90 9.46
C GLY A 212 3.76 14.53 9.23
N PRO A 213 4.04 13.61 8.29
CA PRO A 213 5.40 13.33 7.85
C PRO A 213 5.98 14.57 7.16
N ASP A 214 7.16 15.03 7.60
CA ASP A 214 7.76 16.31 7.15
C ASP A 214 8.83 16.15 6.05
N GLY A 215 8.97 14.94 5.50
CA GLY A 215 9.82 14.52 4.36
C GLY A 215 11.26 15.00 4.35
N THR A 216 11.79 15.48 5.49
CA THR A 216 13.14 16.04 5.60
C THR A 216 13.77 15.58 6.91
N VAL A 217 14.88 14.84 6.81
CA VAL A 217 15.62 14.33 7.98
C VAL A 217 16.04 15.46 8.93
N ASP A 218 16.26 16.67 8.39
CA ASP A 218 16.72 17.85 9.13
C ASP A 218 15.72 18.38 10.17
N HIS A 219 14.41 18.16 10.00
CA HIS A 219 13.40 18.61 10.96
C HIS A 219 13.14 17.61 12.10
N HIS A 220 13.82 16.47 12.04
CA HIS A 220 13.92 15.50 13.12
C HIS A 220 15.18 15.69 13.98
N ALA A 221 16.02 16.67 13.66
CA ALA A 221 17.13 17.11 14.50
C ALA A 221 16.77 17.26 15.99
N PRO A 222 15.57 17.68 16.43
CA PRO A 222 15.23 17.71 17.85
C PRO A 222 15.24 16.33 18.52
N TYR A 223 14.91 15.25 17.82
CA TYR A 223 14.88 13.88 18.37
C TYR A 223 16.28 13.25 18.43
N ASP A 224 17.22 13.69 17.59
CA ASP A 224 18.63 13.26 17.58
C ASP A 224 19.59 14.28 18.23
N ASP A 225 19.07 15.40 18.75
CA ASP A 225 19.86 16.39 19.48
C ASP A 225 20.35 15.80 20.83
N ASP A 226 21.63 15.43 20.85
CA ASP A 226 22.39 14.99 22.03
C ASP A 226 22.24 15.95 23.22
N THR A 227 22.05 17.24 22.94
CA THR A 227 21.96 18.28 23.96
C THR A 227 20.58 18.34 24.64
N PHE A 228 19.53 17.76 24.04
CA PHE A 228 18.17 18.13 24.37
C PHE A 228 17.18 16.98 24.55
N THR A 229 16.80 16.26 23.48
CA THR A 229 15.84 15.15 23.63
C THR A 229 16.49 13.95 24.27
N LYS A 230 17.73 13.63 23.89
CA LYS A 230 18.52 12.63 24.61
C LYS A 230 18.79 13.07 26.05
N SER A 231 18.96 14.37 26.31
CA SER A 231 19.09 14.90 27.68
C SER A 231 17.81 14.75 28.51
N PHE A 232 16.62 15.02 27.95
CA PHE A 232 15.32 14.79 28.61
C PHE A 232 15.11 13.31 28.90
N ILE A 233 15.32 12.45 27.91
CA ILE A 233 15.12 11.01 28.02
C ILE A 233 16.14 10.42 29.01
N ARG A 234 17.41 10.78 28.90
CA ARG A 234 18.50 10.38 29.80
C ARG A 234 18.22 10.86 31.23
N SER A 235 17.80 12.11 31.41
CA SER A 235 17.43 12.64 32.73
C SER A 235 16.25 11.88 33.31
N GLY A 236 15.23 11.57 32.51
CA GLY A 236 14.10 10.74 32.93
C GLY A 236 14.53 9.37 33.46
N LEU A 237 15.45 8.68 32.79
CA LEU A 237 15.95 7.39 33.29
C LEU A 237 16.88 7.52 34.49
N LEU A 238 17.88 8.41 34.40
CA LEU A 238 18.89 8.58 35.45
C LEU A 238 18.30 9.08 36.76
N THR A 239 17.25 9.93 36.70
CA THR A 239 16.61 10.45 37.91
C THR A 239 15.36 9.67 38.25
N THR A 240 14.34 9.67 37.38
CA THR A 240 13.03 9.10 37.68
C THR A 240 13.10 7.58 37.65
N GLY A 241 13.75 6.99 36.64
CA GLY A 241 13.94 5.54 36.55
C GLY A 241 14.65 4.97 37.79
N ASN A 242 15.85 5.47 38.10
CA ASN A 242 16.61 5.05 39.28
C ASN A 242 15.85 5.27 40.60
N ARG A 243 15.19 6.42 40.77
CA ARG A 243 14.36 6.71 41.95
C ARG A 243 13.22 5.71 42.10
N LEU A 244 12.53 5.37 41.01
CA LEU A 244 11.44 4.41 41.02
C LEU A 244 11.92 2.99 41.30
N LEU A 245 13.10 2.61 40.79
CA LEU A 245 13.70 1.30 41.04
C LEU A 245 14.31 1.18 42.44
N GLY A 246 14.76 2.28 43.01
CA GLY A 246 15.45 2.34 44.30
C GLY A 246 16.94 1.98 44.21
N ASP A 247 17.54 2.07 43.02
CA ASP A 247 18.92 1.70 42.76
C ASP A 247 19.57 2.59 41.67
N THR A 248 20.75 2.19 41.16
CA THR A 248 21.53 2.90 40.13
C THR A 248 21.59 2.12 38.81
N THR A 249 20.49 1.42 38.46
CA THR A 249 20.37 0.64 37.22
C THR A 249 20.75 1.43 35.98
N PHE A 250 20.30 2.68 35.88
CA PHE A 250 20.66 3.61 34.81
C PHE A 250 21.90 4.42 35.22
N ASN A 251 22.91 4.39 34.37
CA ASN A 251 24.21 5.04 34.56
C ASN A 251 24.83 5.34 33.18
N ASP A 252 26.09 5.78 33.15
CA ASP A 252 26.75 6.21 31.91
C ASP A 252 27.05 5.07 30.91
N GLU A 253 26.85 3.80 31.28
CA GLU A 253 26.92 2.66 30.34
C GLU A 253 25.70 2.57 29.40
N TRP A 254 24.65 3.37 29.66
CA TRP A 254 23.45 3.38 28.83
C TRP A 254 23.59 4.38 27.68
N GLU A 255 23.40 3.87 26.46
CA GLU A 255 23.36 4.63 25.22
C GLU A 255 21.91 4.73 24.74
N ILE A 256 21.54 5.88 24.18
CA ILE A 256 20.20 6.16 23.68
C ILE A 256 20.35 6.62 22.22
N ASP A 257 19.72 5.89 21.31
CA ASP A 257 19.58 6.31 19.92
C ASP A 257 18.10 6.40 19.53
N CYS A 258 17.84 7.03 18.39
CA CYS A 258 16.51 7.15 17.81
C CYS A 258 16.50 6.44 16.46
N GLU A 259 15.71 5.38 16.35
CA GLU A 259 15.45 4.66 15.12
C GLU A 259 14.27 5.33 14.41
N ILE A 260 14.49 5.74 13.16
CA ILE A 260 13.46 6.37 12.32
C ILE A 260 13.06 5.36 11.25
N THR A 261 11.77 5.01 11.21
CA THR A 261 11.22 4.18 10.12
C THR A 261 10.44 5.04 9.15
N TYR A 262 10.79 4.98 7.87
CA TYR A 262 10.08 5.65 6.78
C TYR A 262 8.88 4.79 6.32
N GLY A 263 7.67 5.35 6.30
CA GLY A 263 6.38 4.62 6.25
C GLY A 263 5.28 5.45 6.93
N PRO A 264 4.39 4.93 7.82
CA PRO A 264 3.91 5.81 8.87
C PRO A 264 5.16 6.25 9.65
N TRP A 265 5.59 7.50 9.45
CA TRP A 265 6.88 7.99 9.94
C TRP A 265 6.92 7.81 11.45
N THR A 266 7.83 6.96 11.94
CA THR A 266 7.85 6.58 13.35
C THR A 266 9.24 6.77 13.94
N HIS A 267 9.32 7.56 15.01
CA HIS A 267 10.52 7.65 15.85
C HIS A 267 10.42 6.66 17.00
N THR A 268 11.42 5.79 17.14
CA THR A 268 11.52 4.79 18.20
C THR A 268 12.84 4.97 18.94
N PHE A 269 12.78 5.33 20.21
CA PHE A 269 14.00 5.42 21.01
C PHE A 269 14.47 4.03 21.44
N ARG A 270 15.75 3.70 21.26
CA ARG A 270 16.32 2.43 21.74
C ARG A 270 17.24 2.69 22.92
N PHE A 271 17.09 1.87 23.96
CA PHE A 271 17.90 1.94 25.18
C PHE A 271 18.89 0.80 25.17
N ASN A 272 20.13 1.15 24.91
CA ASN A 272 21.22 0.21 24.71
C ASN A 272 22.13 0.17 25.93
N ARG A 273 22.67 -1.01 26.24
CA ARG A 273 23.74 -1.18 27.23
C ARG A 273 24.80 -2.08 26.63
N ARG A 274 26.07 -1.63 26.63
CA ARG A 274 27.19 -2.37 26.01
C ARG A 274 26.91 -2.78 24.55
N LYS A 275 26.35 -1.85 23.76
CA LYS A 275 25.97 -2.03 22.33
C LYS A 275 24.87 -3.04 22.04
N ALA A 276 24.11 -3.48 23.06
CA ALA A 276 22.92 -4.31 22.86
C ALA A 276 21.67 -3.54 23.31
N THR A 277 20.61 -3.55 22.49
CA THR A 277 19.31 -3.00 22.88
C THR A 277 18.70 -3.84 23.99
N VAL A 278 18.45 -3.21 25.14
CA VAL A 278 17.83 -3.83 26.30
C VAL A 278 16.31 -3.73 26.21
N PHE A 279 15.80 -2.55 25.84
CA PHE A 279 14.38 -2.32 25.59
C PHE A 279 14.17 -1.11 24.66
N ARG A 280 12.97 -0.99 24.09
CA ARG A 280 12.55 0.16 23.27
C ARG A 280 11.73 1.15 24.07
N GLY A 281 11.81 2.42 23.74
CA GLY A 281 11.00 3.51 24.27
C GLY A 281 9.76 3.78 23.46
N PHE A 282 9.03 4.79 23.90
CA PHE A 282 7.81 5.23 23.26
C PHE A 282 7.99 5.53 21.77
N LEU A 283 6.92 5.26 21.02
CA LEU A 283 6.82 5.57 19.60
C LEU A 283 6.43 7.04 19.40
N SER A 284 6.87 7.61 18.28
CA SER A 284 6.28 8.81 17.72
C SER A 284 5.88 8.68 16.27
N VAL A 285 4.61 8.34 16.06
CA VAL A 285 3.99 8.12 14.76
C VAL A 285 3.51 9.45 14.17
N LYS A 286 3.83 9.70 12.90
CA LYS A 286 3.32 10.80 12.09
C LYS A 286 2.40 10.23 11.02
N TYR A 287 1.18 10.75 10.99
CA TYR A 287 0.16 10.36 10.03
C TYR A 287 0.02 11.45 9.00
N THR A 288 -0.03 11.06 7.73
CA THR A 288 -0.61 11.91 6.68
C THR A 288 -2.05 12.28 7.04
N GLU A 289 -2.57 13.33 6.41
CA GLU A 289 -3.97 13.72 6.56
C GLU A 289 -4.90 12.54 6.23
N GLN A 290 -4.63 11.82 5.14
CA GLN A 290 -5.44 10.69 4.69
C GLN A 290 -5.42 9.50 5.66
N GLU A 291 -4.25 9.12 6.17
CA GLU A 291 -4.15 8.05 7.20
C GLU A 291 -4.92 8.42 8.46
N PHE A 292 -4.83 9.69 8.89
CA PHE A 292 -5.56 10.15 10.06
C PHE A 292 -7.07 10.19 9.84
N LEU A 293 -7.53 10.59 8.64
CA LEU A 293 -8.93 10.50 8.24
C LEU A 293 -9.42 9.04 8.23
N GLY A 294 -8.59 8.10 7.79
CA GLY A 294 -8.87 6.66 7.87
C GLY A 294 -9.07 6.18 9.32
N ILE A 295 -8.20 6.60 10.24
CA ILE A 295 -8.33 6.33 11.68
C ILE A 295 -9.66 6.89 12.22
N CYS A 296 -10.02 8.11 11.83
CA CYS A 296 -11.31 8.72 12.21
C CYS A 296 -12.50 7.91 11.70
N GLN A 297 -12.48 7.51 10.43
CA GLN A 297 -13.51 6.70 9.82
C GLN A 297 -13.68 5.35 10.54
N GLU A 298 -12.59 4.63 10.77
CA GLU A 298 -12.62 3.33 11.46
C GLU A 298 -13.04 3.46 12.93
N ALA A 299 -12.67 4.57 13.59
CA ALA A 299 -13.14 4.88 14.93
C ALA A 299 -14.66 5.16 15.00
N GLY A 300 -15.32 5.33 13.85
CA GLY A 300 -16.75 5.64 13.74
C GLY A 300 -17.06 7.09 14.08
N VAL A 301 -16.11 8.01 13.89
CA VAL A 301 -16.36 9.45 14.06
C VAL A 301 -16.73 10.11 12.73
N PRO A 302 -17.58 11.15 12.73
CA PRO A 302 -17.85 11.94 11.53
C PRO A 302 -16.57 12.51 10.92
N ALA A 303 -16.59 12.76 9.61
CA ALA A 303 -15.47 13.42 8.92
C ALA A 303 -15.11 14.74 9.62
N PRO A 304 -13.86 14.89 10.11
CA PRO A 304 -13.46 16.07 10.87
C PRO A 304 -13.23 17.28 9.98
N ASP A 305 -13.43 18.48 10.52
CA ASP A 305 -12.86 19.70 9.95
C ASP A 305 -11.32 19.66 10.12
N VAL A 306 -10.57 19.89 9.04
CA VAL A 306 -9.11 19.87 9.04
C VAL A 306 -8.56 21.28 8.87
N PHE A 307 -7.57 21.63 9.69
CA PHE A 307 -6.86 22.91 9.64
C PHE A 307 -5.35 22.65 9.69
N SER A 308 -4.58 23.30 8.84
CA SER A 308 -3.14 23.14 8.72
C SER A 308 -2.44 24.49 8.63
N ASP A 309 -1.23 24.58 9.17
CA ASP A 309 -0.37 25.75 9.01
C ASP A 309 0.73 25.43 8.02
N HIS A 310 0.70 26.05 6.84
CA HIS A 310 1.60 25.74 5.73
C HIS A 310 3.04 26.28 5.91
N GLU A 311 3.30 27.14 6.90
CA GLU A 311 4.64 27.67 7.22
C GLU A 311 5.45 26.75 8.14
N THR A 312 4.77 25.93 8.94
CA THR A 312 5.37 24.95 9.86
C THR A 312 5.02 23.51 9.53
N ALA A 313 3.99 23.28 8.71
CA ALA A 313 3.83 22.07 7.93
C ALA A 313 4.85 22.10 6.79
N MET A 314 6.01 21.52 7.05
CA MET A 314 6.86 21.05 5.97
C MET A 314 6.25 19.72 5.55
N ILE A 315 5.82 19.53 4.32
CA ILE A 315 6.41 20.03 3.09
C ILE A 315 5.33 20.70 2.25
N LYS A 316 5.72 21.76 1.52
CA LYS A 316 5.29 21.86 0.13
C LYS A 316 5.85 20.62 -0.57
N ILE A 317 5.12 19.49 -0.56
CA ILE A 317 5.41 18.36 -1.45
C ILE A 317 5.79 19.04 -2.75
N PRO A 318 7.03 18.88 -3.28
CA PRO A 318 7.33 19.47 -4.57
C PRO A 318 6.14 19.09 -5.44
N ASP A 319 5.54 20.04 -6.18
CA ASP A 319 4.22 19.85 -6.82
C ASP A 319 4.14 18.48 -7.54
N MET A 320 5.31 17.92 -7.88
CA MET A 320 5.59 16.51 -8.14
C MET A 320 6.85 15.98 -7.38
N MET A 321 6.75 14.81 -6.73
CA MET A 321 7.84 13.99 -6.21
C MET A 321 8.04 12.78 -7.13
N LYS A 322 9.30 12.44 -7.42
CA LYS A 322 9.67 11.32 -8.30
C LYS A 322 10.58 10.37 -7.54
N LEU A 323 10.22 9.08 -7.45
CA LEU A 323 11.08 8.09 -6.79
C LEU A 323 12.32 7.79 -7.65
N PRO A 324 13.50 7.59 -7.02
CA PRO A 324 14.71 7.16 -7.72
C PRO A 324 14.66 5.64 -8.01
N MET A 325 13.60 5.20 -8.67
CA MET A 325 13.35 3.81 -9.05
C MET A 325 12.64 3.76 -10.39
N ASP A 326 13.04 2.81 -11.23
CA ASP A 326 12.43 2.57 -12.52
C ASP A 326 11.36 1.47 -12.42
N ILE A 327 10.16 1.79 -12.91
CA ILE A 327 9.09 0.82 -13.12
C ILE A 327 9.17 0.34 -14.56
N VAL A 328 9.58 -0.91 -14.76
CA VAL A 328 9.76 -1.52 -16.08
C VAL A 328 8.51 -2.30 -16.44
N CYS A 329 7.68 -1.76 -17.32
CA CYS A 329 6.44 -2.40 -17.78
C CYS A 329 6.69 -3.15 -19.09
N ILE A 330 6.30 -4.42 -19.13
CA ILE A 330 6.51 -5.32 -20.27
C ILE A 330 5.15 -5.88 -20.71
N ARG A 331 4.81 -5.73 -21.99
CA ARG A 331 3.62 -6.40 -22.53
C ARG A 331 3.91 -7.89 -22.67
N HIS A 332 2.95 -8.73 -22.27
CA HIS A 332 3.05 -10.18 -22.48
C HIS A 332 3.34 -10.56 -23.96
N GLY A 333 3.95 -11.73 -24.17
CA GLY A 333 4.14 -12.31 -25.51
C GLY A 333 2.83 -12.70 -26.19
N GLN A 334 2.86 -13.07 -27.48
CA GLN A 334 1.64 -13.40 -28.23
C GLN A 334 0.83 -14.55 -27.58
N SER A 335 -0.40 -14.24 -27.18
CA SER A 335 -1.32 -15.21 -26.56
C SER A 335 -2.27 -15.86 -27.55
N VAL A 336 -2.97 -16.91 -27.12
CA VAL A 336 -4.02 -17.57 -27.91
C VAL A 336 -5.08 -16.55 -28.35
N SER A 337 -5.49 -15.67 -27.44
CA SER A 337 -6.39 -14.53 -27.69
C SER A 337 -5.85 -13.47 -28.66
N ASN A 338 -4.63 -13.60 -29.18
CA ASN A 338 -4.08 -12.69 -30.20
C ASN A 338 -3.91 -13.37 -31.55
N VAL A 339 -4.48 -14.56 -31.73
CA VAL A 339 -4.38 -15.33 -32.97
C VAL A 339 -5.56 -14.98 -33.88
N GLU A 340 -5.22 -14.41 -35.03
CA GLU A 340 -6.10 -14.27 -36.18
C GLU A 340 -5.77 -15.41 -37.17
N GLY A 341 -6.48 -16.53 -37.05
CA GLY A 341 -6.29 -17.71 -37.87
C GLY A 341 -6.95 -17.62 -39.26
N GLU A 342 -6.71 -18.62 -40.09
CA GLU A 342 -7.43 -18.78 -41.36
C GLU A 342 -8.95 -18.92 -41.11
N LYS A 343 -9.78 -18.31 -41.95
CA LYS A 343 -11.24 -18.38 -41.80
C LYS A 343 -11.78 -19.78 -42.09
N GLY A 344 -12.88 -20.14 -41.44
CA GLY A 344 -13.59 -21.41 -41.66
C GLY A 344 -13.15 -22.53 -40.72
N TYR A 345 -12.23 -22.26 -39.81
CA TYR A 345 -11.90 -23.10 -38.66
C TYR A 345 -12.69 -22.65 -37.42
N LEU A 346 -12.47 -23.29 -36.26
CA LEU A 346 -13.26 -23.03 -35.06
C LEU A 346 -13.18 -21.55 -34.61
N ASP A 347 -14.35 -20.93 -34.44
CA ASP A 347 -14.54 -19.68 -33.70
C ASP A 347 -15.68 -19.92 -32.69
N ILE A 348 -15.40 -19.75 -31.40
CA ILE A 348 -16.35 -20.08 -30.33
C ILE A 348 -17.63 -19.25 -30.40
N THR A 349 -17.54 -18.03 -30.93
CA THR A 349 -18.67 -17.09 -30.97
C THR A 349 -19.55 -17.27 -32.20
N SER A 350 -19.07 -17.96 -33.23
CA SER A 350 -19.85 -18.18 -34.47
C SER A 350 -20.11 -19.65 -34.83
N SER A 351 -19.39 -20.59 -34.22
CA SER A 351 -19.59 -22.03 -34.45
C SER A 351 -20.71 -22.57 -33.56
N SER A 352 -21.41 -23.61 -34.02
CA SER A 352 -22.43 -24.29 -33.20
C SER A 352 -21.81 -25.00 -32.00
N ALA A 353 -22.59 -25.23 -30.95
CA ALA A 353 -22.11 -25.96 -29.78
C ALA A 353 -21.68 -27.39 -30.11
N GLU A 354 -22.32 -28.04 -31.10
CA GLU A 354 -21.91 -29.34 -31.59
C GLU A 354 -20.55 -29.30 -32.31
N GLU A 355 -20.27 -28.28 -33.12
CA GLU A 355 -18.96 -28.08 -33.76
C GLU A 355 -17.87 -27.84 -32.73
N CYS A 356 -18.13 -26.98 -31.74
CA CYS A 356 -17.23 -26.74 -30.61
C CYS A 356 -16.92 -28.05 -29.88
N LEU A 357 -17.94 -28.82 -29.48
CA LEU A 357 -17.73 -30.10 -28.80
C LEU A 357 -16.99 -31.11 -29.68
N GLN A 358 -17.29 -31.15 -30.98
CA GLN A 358 -16.62 -32.05 -31.92
C GLN A 358 -15.15 -31.68 -32.12
N PHE A 359 -14.81 -30.39 -32.10
CA PHE A 359 -13.43 -29.92 -32.11
C PHE A 359 -12.65 -30.47 -30.92
N PHE A 360 -13.14 -30.28 -29.69
CA PHE A 360 -12.45 -30.80 -28.49
C PHE A 360 -12.33 -32.33 -28.52
N LYS A 361 -13.37 -33.06 -28.99
CA LYS A 361 -13.30 -34.51 -29.21
C LYS A 361 -12.24 -34.92 -30.24
N ASN A 362 -12.06 -34.13 -31.30
CA ASN A 362 -11.03 -34.39 -32.30
C ASN A 362 -9.63 -34.20 -31.72
N ILE A 363 -9.41 -33.15 -30.91
CA ILE A 363 -8.17 -32.95 -30.16
C ILE A 363 -7.91 -34.12 -29.20
N GLU A 364 -8.90 -34.54 -28.42
CA GLU A 364 -8.80 -35.71 -27.52
C GLU A 364 -8.46 -37.00 -28.26
N ALA A 365 -8.94 -37.15 -29.50
CA ALA A 365 -8.67 -38.29 -30.37
C ALA A 365 -7.33 -38.20 -31.13
N GLY A 366 -6.56 -37.12 -30.96
CA GLY A 366 -5.27 -36.91 -31.63
C GLY A 366 -5.39 -36.56 -33.12
N LYS A 367 -6.56 -36.09 -33.58
CA LYS A 367 -6.80 -35.75 -34.99
C LYS A 367 -6.34 -34.33 -35.38
N GLY A 368 -5.78 -33.58 -34.43
CA GLY A 368 -5.44 -32.18 -34.60
C GLY A 368 -6.67 -31.27 -34.70
N GLY A 369 -6.44 -29.97 -34.77
CA GLY A 369 -7.47 -28.96 -34.94
C GLY A 369 -6.85 -27.60 -35.22
N GLN A 370 -7.69 -26.67 -35.67
CA GLN A 370 -7.30 -25.30 -35.95
C GLN A 370 -8.42 -24.35 -35.52
N ILE A 371 -8.04 -23.16 -35.07
CA ILE A 371 -8.95 -22.08 -34.70
C ILE A 371 -8.82 -20.91 -35.69
N SER A 372 -9.93 -20.23 -35.95
CA SER A 372 -9.96 -18.96 -36.68
C SER A 372 -9.73 -17.77 -35.73
N ASN A 373 -10.21 -17.88 -34.49
CA ASN A 373 -10.09 -16.85 -33.45
C ASN A 373 -9.82 -17.55 -32.11
N GLY A 374 -8.91 -16.98 -31.30
CA GLY A 374 -8.61 -17.45 -29.96
C GLY A 374 -9.33 -16.72 -28.82
N ASP A 375 -10.15 -15.72 -29.13
CA ASP A 375 -11.02 -15.09 -28.14
C ASP A 375 -11.95 -16.12 -27.48
N TRP A 376 -12.28 -15.88 -26.20
CA TRP A 376 -13.13 -16.74 -25.38
C TRP A 376 -12.54 -18.11 -24.98
N LEU A 377 -11.36 -18.48 -25.50
CA LEU A 377 -10.63 -19.66 -25.03
C LEU A 377 -9.95 -19.41 -23.67
N MET A 378 -9.69 -20.51 -22.95
CA MET A 378 -8.74 -20.48 -21.83
C MET A 378 -7.37 -20.03 -22.36
N ASP A 379 -6.83 -18.96 -21.80
CA ASP A 379 -5.71 -18.26 -22.41
C ASP A 379 -4.34 -18.69 -21.86
N GLY A 380 -3.31 -18.41 -22.65
CA GLY A 380 -1.91 -18.66 -22.41
C GLY A 380 -1.07 -18.22 -23.62
N LEU A 381 0.26 -18.32 -23.53
CA LEU A 381 1.13 -18.01 -24.66
C LEU A 381 0.99 -19.05 -25.78
N THR A 382 1.05 -18.60 -27.02
CA THR A 382 1.26 -19.47 -28.19
C THR A 382 2.68 -20.01 -28.23
N SER A 383 2.99 -20.96 -29.11
CA SER A 383 4.38 -21.40 -29.32
C SER A 383 5.29 -20.25 -29.74
N GLU A 384 4.82 -19.37 -30.63
CA GLU A 384 5.53 -18.15 -31.02
C GLU A 384 5.63 -17.15 -29.85
N GLY A 385 4.57 -16.98 -29.06
CA GLY A 385 4.61 -16.11 -27.88
C GLY A 385 5.57 -16.58 -26.79
N MET A 386 5.69 -17.89 -26.59
CA MET A 386 6.68 -18.48 -25.68
C MET A 386 8.10 -18.29 -26.21
N LYS A 387 8.30 -18.40 -27.52
CA LYS A 387 9.58 -18.09 -28.17
C LYS A 387 9.93 -16.61 -27.99
N GLN A 388 9.00 -15.69 -28.24
CA GLN A 388 9.18 -14.26 -27.96
C GLN A 388 9.59 -14.04 -26.50
N ALA A 389 8.88 -14.66 -25.54
CA ALA A 389 9.19 -14.53 -24.12
C ALA A 389 10.60 -14.99 -23.73
N ARG A 390 11.12 -16.04 -24.39
CA ARG A 390 12.50 -16.52 -24.18
C ARG A 390 13.54 -15.65 -24.88
N GLU A 391 13.22 -15.13 -26.07
CA GLU A 391 14.10 -14.23 -26.82
C GLU A 391 14.20 -12.84 -26.15
N MET A 392 13.22 -12.47 -25.33
CA MET A 392 13.23 -11.30 -24.45
C MET A 392 14.08 -11.46 -23.18
N ALA A 393 14.85 -12.55 -23.02
CA ALA A 393 15.73 -12.70 -21.86
C ALA A 393 16.91 -11.70 -21.93
N PHE A 394 16.73 -10.53 -21.31
CA PHE A 394 17.77 -9.50 -21.15
C PHE A 394 18.21 -9.41 -19.69
N SER A 395 19.51 -9.16 -19.47
CA SER A 395 20.07 -9.08 -18.12
C SER A 395 19.74 -7.73 -17.48
N LEU A 396 18.58 -7.66 -16.83
CA LEU A 396 18.17 -6.48 -16.08
C LEU A 396 18.78 -6.51 -14.69
N CYS A 397 19.60 -5.52 -14.37
CA CYS A 397 20.20 -5.40 -13.05
C CYS A 397 19.33 -4.63 -12.06
N ASN A 398 19.62 -4.84 -10.78
CA ASN A 398 18.96 -4.18 -9.66
C ASN A 398 17.44 -4.43 -9.57
N VAL A 399 16.99 -5.65 -9.90
CA VAL A 399 15.57 -6.03 -9.83
C VAL A 399 15.19 -6.45 -8.41
N TYR A 400 14.15 -5.81 -7.87
CA TYR A 400 13.59 -6.10 -6.55
C TYR A 400 12.40 -7.06 -6.58
N CYS A 401 11.53 -6.92 -7.59
CA CYS A 401 10.37 -7.78 -7.74
C CYS A 401 9.91 -7.84 -9.20
N VAL A 402 9.20 -8.92 -9.53
CA VAL A 402 8.42 -9.06 -10.75
C VAL A 402 6.97 -9.29 -10.35
N THR A 403 6.10 -8.39 -10.77
CA THR A 403 4.65 -8.47 -10.55
C THR A 403 3.94 -8.67 -11.87
N SER A 404 3.14 -9.71 -11.96
CA SER A 404 2.38 -10.09 -13.15
C SER A 404 0.90 -9.79 -12.97
N SER A 405 0.24 -9.44 -14.07
CA SER A 405 -1.19 -9.66 -14.23
C SER A 405 -1.55 -11.14 -13.96
N PRO A 406 -2.77 -11.44 -13.44
CA PRO A 406 -3.18 -12.82 -13.21
C PRO A 406 -3.38 -13.64 -14.48
N CYS A 407 -3.58 -13.01 -15.65
CA CYS A 407 -3.81 -13.72 -16.90
C CYS A 407 -2.60 -14.62 -17.24
N THR A 408 -2.86 -15.87 -17.64
CA THR A 408 -1.82 -16.90 -17.86
C THR A 408 -0.70 -16.44 -18.79
N ARG A 409 -1.04 -15.72 -19.86
CA ARG A 409 -0.08 -15.15 -20.82
C ARG A 409 0.95 -14.21 -20.19
N ALA A 410 0.52 -13.36 -19.26
CA ALA A 410 1.39 -12.43 -18.55
C ALA A 410 2.27 -13.17 -17.55
N PHE A 411 1.69 -14.12 -16.81
CA PHE A 411 2.44 -14.94 -15.85
C PHE A 411 3.52 -15.79 -16.52
N GLN A 412 3.19 -16.45 -17.65
CA GLN A 412 4.18 -17.20 -18.43
C GLN A 412 5.30 -16.29 -18.96
N THR A 413 4.96 -15.08 -19.42
CA THR A 413 5.96 -14.09 -19.85
C THR A 413 6.86 -13.69 -18.69
N ALA A 414 6.29 -13.33 -17.53
CA ALA A 414 7.04 -12.98 -16.31
C ALA A 414 7.99 -14.10 -15.88
N ARG A 415 7.53 -15.35 -15.94
CA ARG A 415 8.34 -16.51 -15.60
C ARG A 415 9.49 -16.74 -16.56
N ALA A 416 9.25 -16.58 -17.86
CA ALA A 416 10.29 -16.76 -18.87
C ALA A 416 11.42 -15.73 -18.76
N ILE A 417 11.09 -14.46 -18.49
CA ILE A 417 12.09 -13.37 -18.46
C ILE A 417 12.82 -13.28 -17.11
N SER A 418 12.14 -13.60 -16.00
CA SER A 418 12.67 -13.40 -14.63
C SER A 418 13.93 -14.20 -14.32
N THR A 419 14.17 -15.31 -15.02
CA THR A 419 15.37 -16.14 -14.88
C THR A 419 16.64 -15.43 -15.38
N SER A 420 16.50 -14.42 -16.23
CA SER A 420 17.61 -13.66 -16.81
C SER A 420 18.01 -12.41 -16.01
N PHE A 421 17.22 -12.03 -15.00
CA PHE A 421 17.45 -10.81 -14.22
C PHE A 421 18.49 -10.99 -13.12
N GLU A 422 19.25 -9.93 -12.85
CA GLU A 422 20.12 -9.87 -11.68
C GLU A 422 19.32 -9.29 -10.50
N TRP A 423 19.02 -10.19 -9.58
CA TRP A 423 18.24 -9.91 -8.40
C TRP A 423 19.09 -9.28 -7.32
N VAL A 424 18.53 -8.23 -6.72
CA VAL A 424 19.18 -7.48 -5.66
C VAL A 424 19.38 -8.30 -4.38
N ASP A 425 18.48 -9.25 -4.14
CA ASP A 425 18.54 -10.14 -2.98
C ASP A 425 18.63 -11.60 -3.45
N HIS A 426 19.83 -12.17 -3.49
CA HIS A 426 19.99 -13.61 -3.68
C HIS A 426 19.51 -14.43 -2.46
N GLN A 427 19.16 -13.81 -1.32
CA GLN A 427 18.75 -14.49 -0.08
C GLN A 427 17.28 -14.29 0.33
N THR A 428 16.58 -13.27 -0.19
CA THR A 428 15.12 -13.10 -0.06
C THR A 428 14.36 -13.15 -1.38
N GLY A 429 14.87 -13.88 -2.37
CA GLY A 429 13.90 -14.77 -3.01
C GLY A 429 13.23 -15.49 -1.84
N GLU A 430 11.97 -15.18 -1.52
CA GLU A 430 11.11 -16.23 -1.00
C GLU A 430 11.27 -17.30 -2.06
N ALA A 431 12.16 -18.25 -1.80
CA ALA A 431 12.44 -19.27 -2.77
C ALA A 431 11.07 -19.89 -3.00
N GLY A 432 10.52 -19.69 -4.21
CA GLY A 432 9.73 -20.76 -4.80
C GLY A 432 10.50 -22.03 -4.48
N LYS A 433 9.82 -23.09 -4.01
CA LYS A 433 10.40 -24.24 -3.30
C LYS A 433 11.51 -25.02 -4.09
N ALA A 434 12.10 -24.46 -5.14
CA ALA A 434 13.13 -24.99 -6.02
C ALA A 434 14.11 -23.95 -6.65
N GLY A 435 14.33 -22.74 -6.08
CA GLY A 435 15.38 -21.82 -6.58
C GLY A 435 15.02 -20.97 -7.81
N GLU A 436 13.73 -20.90 -8.16
CA GLU A 436 13.18 -19.95 -9.13
C GLU A 436 12.83 -18.61 -8.45
N PRO A 437 12.94 -17.46 -9.14
CA PRO A 437 12.48 -16.19 -8.61
C PRO A 437 10.97 -16.19 -8.36
N ALA A 438 10.54 -15.66 -7.22
CA ALA A 438 9.13 -15.53 -6.91
C ALA A 438 8.48 -14.48 -7.81
N ILE A 439 7.33 -14.83 -8.39
CA ILE A 439 6.53 -13.94 -9.22
C ILE A 439 5.30 -13.56 -8.41
N TYR A 440 5.14 -12.27 -8.16
CA TYR A 440 3.96 -11.73 -7.52
C TYR A 440 2.84 -11.66 -8.56
N ILE A 441 1.62 -12.01 -8.16
CA ILE A 441 0.43 -11.88 -8.98
C ILE A 441 -0.49 -10.90 -8.28
N ASP A 442 -0.86 -9.83 -8.99
CA ASP A 442 -1.78 -8.82 -8.50
C ASP A 442 -3.01 -8.75 -9.42
N LYS A 443 -4.18 -9.14 -8.89
CA LYS A 443 -5.44 -9.15 -9.66
C LYS A 443 -5.78 -7.76 -10.22
N ARG A 444 -5.28 -6.68 -9.61
CA ARG A 444 -5.52 -5.33 -10.07
C ARG A 444 -4.80 -4.99 -11.37
N LEU A 445 -3.91 -5.86 -11.84
CA LEU A 445 -3.29 -5.80 -13.16
C LEU A 445 -4.02 -6.64 -14.23
N GLN A 446 -5.24 -7.10 -13.97
CA GLN A 446 -6.05 -7.80 -14.99
C GLN A 446 -6.42 -6.86 -16.15
N GLU A 447 -6.40 -7.36 -17.39
CA GLU A 447 -6.86 -6.61 -18.57
C GLU A 447 -8.33 -6.19 -18.37
N PRO A 448 -8.70 -4.91 -18.60
CA PRO A 448 -10.07 -4.39 -18.46
C PRO A 448 -11.12 -4.95 -19.42
N THR A 449 -10.77 -5.71 -20.46
CA THR A 449 -11.75 -6.27 -21.39
C THR A 449 -12.66 -7.31 -20.72
N PRO A 450 -13.93 -7.41 -21.12
CA PRO A 450 -14.93 -8.25 -20.46
C PRO A 450 -14.84 -9.72 -20.88
N TRP A 451 -13.81 -10.12 -21.61
CA TRP A 451 -13.75 -11.42 -22.23
C TRP A 451 -13.18 -12.48 -21.29
N SER A 452 -13.61 -13.72 -21.46
CA SER A 452 -13.28 -14.80 -20.51
C SER A 452 -11.79 -15.18 -20.47
N GLN A 453 -11.04 -14.89 -21.54
CA GLN A 453 -9.59 -15.06 -21.62
C GLN A 453 -8.82 -14.16 -20.65
N ASP A 454 -9.43 -13.07 -20.21
CA ASP A 454 -8.81 -12.08 -19.34
C ASP A 454 -9.00 -12.38 -17.86
N PHE A 455 -9.83 -13.38 -17.53
CA PHE A 455 -10.05 -13.78 -16.15
C PHE A 455 -8.81 -14.42 -15.53
N VAL A 456 -8.80 -14.45 -14.20
CA VAL A 456 -7.87 -15.28 -13.44
C VAL A 456 -7.94 -16.74 -13.93
N PRO A 457 -6.81 -17.47 -13.93
CA PRO A 457 -6.75 -18.84 -14.44
C PRO A 457 -7.66 -19.78 -13.64
N LEU A 458 -8.19 -20.82 -14.30
CA LEU A 458 -8.82 -21.95 -13.60
C LEU A 458 -7.73 -22.80 -12.99
N LEU A 459 -7.54 -22.66 -11.68
CA LEU A 459 -6.49 -23.34 -10.94
C LEU A 459 -6.98 -24.71 -10.48
N ARG A 460 -6.08 -25.68 -10.59
CA ARG A 460 -6.24 -27.05 -10.13
C ARG A 460 -5.21 -27.29 -9.04
N LYS A 461 -5.64 -27.93 -7.95
CA LYS A 461 -4.80 -28.27 -6.81
C LYS A 461 -4.63 -29.79 -6.73
N ASP A 462 -3.39 -30.24 -6.57
CA ASP A 462 -3.04 -31.62 -6.27
C ASP A 462 -1.95 -31.63 -5.18
N GLY A 463 -2.37 -31.81 -3.92
CA GLY A 463 -1.53 -31.55 -2.76
C GLY A 463 -1.06 -30.08 -2.72
N ASP A 464 0.26 -29.88 -2.65
CA ASP A 464 0.90 -28.56 -2.69
C ASP A 464 1.00 -27.95 -4.10
N ARG A 465 0.71 -28.73 -5.16
CA ARG A 465 0.88 -28.27 -6.54
C ARG A 465 -0.34 -27.49 -6.99
N MET A 466 -0.10 -26.35 -7.63
CA MET A 466 -1.14 -25.50 -8.22
C MET A 466 -0.82 -25.27 -9.69
N TRP A 467 -1.78 -25.49 -10.58
CA TRP A 467 -1.57 -25.34 -12.02
C TRP A 467 -2.85 -24.99 -12.77
N THR A 468 -2.71 -24.51 -13.99
CA THR A 468 -3.82 -24.35 -14.96
C THR A 468 -3.44 -25.00 -16.29
N SER A 469 -4.41 -25.18 -17.18
CA SER A 469 -4.22 -25.76 -18.50
C SER A 469 -5.00 -25.02 -19.57
N TYR A 470 -4.44 -24.96 -20.77
CA TYR A 470 -5.08 -24.39 -21.95
C TYR A 470 -4.68 -25.17 -23.21
N LEU A 471 -5.36 -24.93 -24.33
CA LEU A 471 -4.95 -25.45 -25.63
C LEU A 471 -3.93 -24.49 -26.25
N GLU A 472 -2.68 -24.93 -26.34
CA GLU A 472 -1.64 -24.19 -27.05
C GLU A 472 -1.85 -24.29 -28.56
N VAL A 473 -1.65 -23.16 -29.24
CA VAL A 473 -1.61 -23.05 -30.70
C VAL A 473 -0.27 -22.49 -31.15
N LYS A 474 0.06 -22.66 -32.44
CA LYS A 474 1.36 -22.23 -32.99
C LYS A 474 1.64 -20.73 -32.84
N GLY A 475 0.64 -19.88 -33.11
CA GLY A 475 0.82 -18.43 -33.19
C GLY A 475 1.56 -17.97 -34.45
N GLY A 476 2.01 -16.71 -34.47
CA GLY A 476 2.60 -16.06 -35.64
C GLY A 476 1.56 -15.42 -36.57
N ARG A 477 1.98 -15.11 -37.80
CA ARG A 477 1.15 -14.49 -38.87
C ARG A 477 0.91 -15.42 -40.06
N GLY A 478 1.34 -16.68 -39.95
CA GLY A 478 1.16 -17.69 -41.00
C GLY A 478 -0.27 -18.24 -41.04
N SER A 479 -0.63 -18.93 -42.12
CA SER A 479 -1.93 -19.60 -42.24
C SER A 479 -2.13 -20.72 -41.20
N ASP A 480 -1.05 -21.21 -40.60
CA ASP A 480 -1.05 -22.22 -39.54
C ASP A 480 -1.05 -21.63 -38.12
N ALA A 481 -1.20 -20.31 -37.95
CA ALA A 481 -1.12 -19.66 -36.64
C ALA A 481 -2.15 -20.21 -35.62
N GLY A 482 -3.34 -20.56 -36.10
CA GLY A 482 -4.39 -21.19 -35.29
C GLY A 482 -4.26 -22.69 -35.09
N GLN A 483 -3.21 -23.34 -35.62
CA GLN A 483 -3.06 -24.79 -35.51
C GLN A 483 -2.80 -25.18 -34.05
N VAL A 484 -3.64 -26.07 -33.52
CA VAL A 484 -3.52 -26.62 -32.17
C VAL A 484 -2.28 -27.52 -32.09
N VAL A 485 -1.43 -27.22 -31.13
CA VAL A 485 -0.24 -28.01 -30.79
C VAL A 485 -0.61 -29.10 -29.78
N GLY A 486 -1.40 -28.74 -28.76
CA GLY A 486 -1.85 -29.66 -27.72
C GLY A 486 -2.32 -28.93 -26.47
N GLU A 487 -2.56 -29.68 -25.39
CA GLU A 487 -2.79 -29.08 -24.07
C GLU A 487 -1.45 -28.75 -23.40
N THR A 488 -1.33 -27.52 -22.93
CA THR A 488 -0.19 -27.05 -22.15
C THR A 488 -0.62 -26.75 -20.72
N ARG A 489 0.22 -27.18 -19.77
CA ARG A 489 0.01 -26.95 -18.33
C ARG A 489 0.99 -25.89 -17.83
N VAL A 490 0.47 -24.94 -17.06
CA VAL A 490 1.24 -23.85 -16.46
C VAL A 490 1.23 -24.02 -14.96
N ASP A 491 2.41 -24.07 -14.36
CA ASP A 491 2.61 -24.29 -12.93
C ASP A 491 2.64 -22.95 -12.18
N TYR A 492 1.73 -22.80 -11.23
CA TYR A 492 1.51 -21.64 -10.35
C TYR A 492 1.95 -21.92 -8.90
N THR A 493 2.56 -23.08 -8.62
CA THR A 493 2.88 -23.53 -7.26
C THR A 493 3.72 -22.52 -6.46
N ASN A 494 4.59 -21.77 -7.13
CA ASN A 494 5.48 -20.77 -6.52
C ASN A 494 5.01 -19.32 -6.75
N ALA A 495 3.81 -19.11 -7.27
CA ALA A 495 3.28 -17.76 -7.46
C ALA A 495 2.80 -17.18 -6.12
N ILE A 496 3.11 -15.91 -5.87
CA ILE A 496 2.69 -15.20 -4.66
C ILE A 496 1.53 -14.28 -5.02
N TRP A 497 0.33 -14.56 -4.51
CA TRP A 497 -0.83 -13.72 -4.74
C TRP A 497 -0.83 -12.58 -3.72
N THR A 498 -0.90 -11.32 -4.18
CA THR A 498 -0.80 -10.15 -3.29
C THR A 498 -2.09 -9.84 -2.53
N GLN A 499 -3.22 -10.44 -2.93
CA GLN A 499 -4.48 -10.36 -2.18
C GLN A 499 -4.91 -11.75 -1.70
N ASP A 500 -5.33 -11.83 -0.42
CA ASP A 500 -5.63 -13.08 0.28
C ASP A 500 -6.71 -13.95 -0.40
N ASP A 501 -7.59 -13.34 -1.21
CA ASP A 501 -8.70 -13.98 -1.93
C ASP A 501 -8.58 -13.88 -3.47
N ALA A 502 -7.49 -13.30 -4.00
CA ALA A 502 -7.36 -12.90 -5.40
C ALA A 502 -7.71 -14.01 -6.41
N TYR A 503 -7.25 -15.23 -6.11
CA TYR A 503 -7.37 -16.38 -7.00
C TYR A 503 -8.60 -17.24 -6.70
N GLU A 504 -9.25 -17.09 -5.55
CA GLU A 504 -10.42 -17.91 -5.18
C GLU A 504 -11.67 -17.50 -5.96
N HIS A 505 -11.70 -16.25 -6.44
CA HIS A 505 -12.72 -15.72 -7.35
C HIS A 505 -12.63 -16.42 -8.73
N LEU A 506 -13.77 -16.72 -9.37
CA LEU A 506 -13.88 -17.31 -10.72
C LEU A 506 -13.31 -18.74 -10.90
N GLN A 507 -13.25 -19.53 -9.83
CA GLN A 507 -12.80 -20.93 -9.91
C GLN A 507 -13.88 -21.94 -10.33
N THR A 508 -15.14 -21.48 -10.49
CA THR A 508 -16.26 -22.29 -10.97
C THR A 508 -16.80 -21.76 -12.30
N THR A 509 -17.37 -22.65 -13.11
CA THR A 509 -18.06 -22.26 -14.35
C THR A 509 -19.15 -21.25 -14.08
N GLU A 510 -19.98 -21.48 -13.06
CA GLU A 510 -21.06 -20.56 -12.65
C GLU A 510 -20.52 -19.15 -12.32
N ALA A 511 -19.46 -19.03 -11.53
CA ALA A 511 -18.88 -17.73 -11.18
C ALA A 511 -18.31 -17.00 -12.41
N ARG A 512 -17.68 -17.75 -13.35
CA ARG A 512 -17.17 -17.20 -14.61
C ARG A 512 -18.30 -16.72 -15.50
N MET A 513 -19.35 -17.52 -15.68
CA MET A 513 -20.53 -17.13 -16.46
C MET A 513 -21.18 -15.88 -15.85
N ASN A 514 -21.35 -15.82 -14.53
CA ASN A 514 -21.90 -14.64 -13.87
C ASN A 514 -21.03 -13.38 -14.06
N ALA A 515 -19.70 -13.51 -14.07
CA ALA A 515 -18.80 -12.38 -14.33
C ALA A 515 -18.87 -11.89 -15.79
N LEU A 516 -19.09 -12.79 -16.75
CA LEU A 516 -19.29 -12.43 -18.16
C LEU A 516 -20.62 -11.70 -18.39
N GLU A 517 -21.65 -12.06 -17.63
CA GLU A 517 -22.97 -11.38 -17.66
C GLU A 517 -22.95 -10.02 -16.96
N HIS A 518 -21.99 -9.80 -16.06
CA HIS A 518 -21.85 -8.58 -15.27
C HIS A 518 -20.42 -8.04 -15.39
N PRO A 519 -20.00 -7.62 -16.60
CA PRO A 519 -18.63 -7.22 -16.84
C PRO A 519 -18.24 -5.96 -16.05
N GLU A 520 -16.95 -5.88 -15.71
CA GLU A 520 -16.37 -4.71 -15.06
C GLU A 520 -16.50 -3.47 -15.96
N THR A 521 -16.84 -2.32 -15.38
CA THR A 521 -16.87 -1.06 -16.12
C THR A 521 -15.45 -0.49 -16.26
N ILE A 522 -15.23 0.34 -17.29
CA ILE A 522 -13.95 1.03 -17.44
C ILE A 522 -13.58 1.88 -16.21
N GLU A 523 -14.57 2.42 -15.50
CA GLU A 523 -14.36 3.20 -14.28
C GLU A 523 -13.90 2.33 -13.10
N ASP A 524 -14.40 1.09 -13.01
CA ASP A 524 -13.93 0.15 -12.00
C ASP A 524 -12.49 -0.30 -12.29
N ALA A 525 -12.14 -0.51 -13.56
CA ALA A 525 -10.76 -0.77 -13.97
C ALA A 525 -9.82 0.42 -13.61
N ARG A 526 -10.25 1.67 -13.81
CA ARG A 526 -9.50 2.87 -13.37
C ARG A 526 -9.29 2.90 -11.87
N LYS A 527 -10.33 2.67 -11.06
CA LYS A 527 -10.21 2.61 -9.58
C LYS A 527 -9.24 1.52 -9.14
N ARG A 528 -9.32 0.35 -9.77
CA ARG A 528 -8.47 -0.80 -9.49
C ARG A 528 -7.00 -0.50 -9.81
N ALA A 529 -6.72 0.11 -10.95
CA ALA A 529 -5.39 0.57 -11.34
C ALA A 529 -4.83 1.63 -10.38
N LYS A 530 -5.66 2.61 -9.96
CA LYS A 530 -5.26 3.62 -8.98
C LYS A 530 -4.87 3.01 -7.63
N SER A 531 -5.69 2.09 -7.11
CA SER A 531 -5.36 1.37 -5.87
C SER A 531 -4.07 0.57 -5.99
N PHE A 532 -3.80 -0.03 -7.16
CA PHE A 532 -2.53 -0.70 -7.40
C PHE A 532 -1.34 0.26 -7.36
N LEU A 533 -1.44 1.45 -7.97
CA LEU A 533 -0.36 2.44 -7.96
C LEU A 533 -0.06 2.96 -6.54
N GLU A 534 -1.07 3.10 -5.69
CA GLU A 534 -0.91 3.47 -4.27
C GLU A 534 -0.08 2.44 -3.50
N ASP A 535 -0.35 1.14 -3.68
CA ASP A 535 0.45 0.08 -3.06
C ASP A 535 1.84 -0.06 -3.69
N LEU A 536 1.94 0.11 -5.01
CA LEU A 536 3.21 0.12 -5.74
C LEU A 536 4.11 1.23 -5.22
N TRP A 537 3.57 2.41 -4.90
CA TRP A 537 4.31 3.52 -4.31
C TRP A 537 4.92 3.16 -2.97
N ILE A 538 4.13 2.55 -2.09
CA ILE A 538 4.58 2.13 -0.76
C ILE A 538 5.73 1.11 -0.90
N GLU A 539 5.59 0.15 -1.81
CA GLU A 539 6.60 -0.89 -2.01
C GLU A 539 7.86 -0.34 -2.68
N ALA A 540 7.72 0.52 -3.70
CA ALA A 540 8.83 1.20 -4.36
C ALA A 540 9.62 2.07 -3.37
N MET A 541 8.93 2.81 -2.48
CA MET A 541 9.58 3.58 -1.42
C MET A 541 10.42 2.71 -0.48
N LYS A 542 9.89 1.57 -0.01
CA LYS A 542 10.65 0.63 0.82
C LYS A 542 11.89 0.15 0.08
N ASN A 543 11.75 -0.19 -1.20
CA ASN A 543 12.85 -0.70 -2.02
C ASN A 543 13.93 0.34 -2.30
N CYS A 544 13.55 1.59 -2.55
CA CYS A 544 14.48 2.71 -2.61
C CYS A 544 15.29 2.85 -1.31
N CYS A 545 14.63 2.79 -0.15
CA CYS A 545 15.32 2.86 1.14
C CYS A 545 16.32 1.71 1.31
N ARG A 546 15.89 0.47 1.03
CA ARG A 546 16.75 -0.73 1.06
C ARG A 546 17.97 -0.57 0.14
N HIS A 547 17.76 -0.02 -1.07
CA HIS A 547 18.83 0.18 -2.04
C HIS A 547 19.90 1.15 -1.53
N ILE A 548 19.45 2.30 -1.01
CA ILE A 548 20.32 3.33 -0.46
C ILE A 548 21.09 2.80 0.76
N GLU A 549 20.42 2.12 1.68
CA GLU A 549 21.04 1.55 2.89
C GLU A 549 22.10 0.49 2.57
N SER A 550 21.89 -0.29 1.51
CA SER A 550 22.83 -1.33 1.07
C SER A 550 24.07 -0.75 0.38
N GLY A 551 24.01 0.50 -0.07
CA GLY A 551 25.08 1.14 -0.84
C GLY A 551 25.29 0.53 -2.22
N TRP A 552 24.25 -0.11 -2.79
CA TRP A 552 24.31 -0.68 -4.14
C TRP A 552 24.39 0.42 -5.20
N GLU A 553 25.14 0.14 -6.27
CA GLU A 553 25.28 1.05 -7.39
C GLU A 553 24.17 0.80 -8.44
N GLY A 554 23.78 1.86 -9.16
CA GLY A 554 22.79 1.82 -10.22
C GLY A 554 21.36 2.13 -9.76
N THR A 555 20.41 2.11 -10.71
CA THR A 555 19.00 2.44 -10.43
C THR A 555 18.24 1.17 -10.03
N PRO A 556 17.53 1.15 -8.89
CA PRO A 556 16.69 0.03 -8.49
C PRO A 556 15.46 -0.08 -9.40
N LYS A 557 14.99 -1.31 -9.63
CA LYS A 557 13.92 -1.60 -10.60
C LYS A 557 12.84 -2.51 -10.03
N MET A 558 11.60 -2.23 -10.39
CA MET A 558 10.46 -3.14 -10.23
C MET A 558 9.88 -3.44 -11.61
N VAL A 559 9.59 -4.71 -11.88
CA VAL A 559 9.11 -5.15 -13.20
C VAL A 559 7.63 -5.48 -13.12
N LEU A 560 6.84 -4.92 -14.05
CA LEU A 560 5.43 -5.22 -14.21
C LEU A 560 5.21 -5.93 -15.54
N VAL A 561 4.60 -7.11 -15.54
CA VAL A 561 4.21 -7.82 -16.76
C VAL A 561 2.69 -7.74 -16.92
N VAL A 562 2.28 -7.00 -17.94
CA VAL A 562 0.94 -6.42 -18.06
C VAL A 562 0.43 -6.51 -19.50
N HIS A 563 -0.70 -5.86 -19.75
CA HIS A 563 -1.36 -5.84 -21.06
C HIS A 563 -1.34 -4.46 -21.67
N GLY A 564 -1.46 -4.40 -22.99
CA GLY A 564 -1.36 -3.13 -23.70
C GLY A 564 -2.53 -2.18 -23.41
N GLY A 565 -3.76 -2.69 -23.22
CA GLY A 565 -4.92 -1.84 -22.89
C GLY A 565 -4.82 -1.27 -21.48
N LEU A 566 -4.55 -2.14 -20.50
CA LEU A 566 -4.26 -1.76 -19.12
C LEU A 566 -3.18 -0.68 -18.99
N MET A 567 -2.13 -0.72 -19.83
CA MET A 567 -1.05 0.27 -19.76
C MET A 567 -1.54 1.71 -19.98
N ASN A 568 -2.52 1.92 -20.86
CA ASN A 568 -3.11 3.25 -21.04
C ASN A 568 -3.81 3.74 -19.77
N ILE A 569 -4.45 2.83 -19.03
CA ILE A 569 -5.15 3.14 -17.77
C ILE A 569 -4.15 3.46 -16.66
N LEU A 570 -3.08 2.67 -16.54
CA LEU A 570 -2.04 2.89 -15.51
C LEU A 570 -1.27 4.20 -15.72
N GLU A 571 -1.04 4.60 -16.97
CA GLU A 571 -0.34 5.84 -17.32
C GLU A 571 -1.27 7.07 -17.35
N GLU A 572 -2.59 6.86 -17.49
CA GLU A 572 -3.56 7.91 -17.82
C GLU A 572 -3.25 8.64 -19.14
N LYS A 573 -2.48 8.01 -20.04
CA LYS A 573 -2.20 8.48 -21.40
C LYS A 573 -2.51 7.36 -22.39
N PHE A 574 -3.33 7.67 -23.39
CA PHE A 574 -3.87 6.67 -24.31
C PHE A 574 -3.11 6.69 -25.64
N HIS A 575 -2.44 5.57 -25.91
CA HIS A 575 -1.71 5.33 -27.16
C HIS A 575 -2.32 4.12 -27.87
N CYS A 576 -3.28 4.37 -28.75
CA CYS A 576 -4.04 3.36 -29.49
C CYS A 576 -3.58 3.33 -30.96
N LYS A 577 -3.88 2.28 -31.71
CA LYS A 577 -3.56 2.22 -33.15
C LYS A 577 -4.76 2.64 -33.98
N TYR A 578 -4.50 3.44 -35.00
CA TYR A 578 -5.47 3.84 -36.02
C TYR A 578 -4.92 3.62 -37.43
N THR A 579 -5.81 3.27 -38.35
CA THR A 579 -5.54 3.21 -39.78
C THR A 579 -6.31 4.29 -40.51
N ARG A 580 -5.81 4.71 -41.67
CA ARG A 580 -6.49 5.74 -42.47
C ARG A 580 -7.51 5.10 -43.39
N SER A 581 -8.76 5.56 -43.29
CA SER A 581 -9.85 5.16 -44.15
C SER A 581 -9.67 5.70 -45.58
N ARG A 582 -10.53 5.26 -46.50
CA ARG A 582 -10.57 5.78 -47.87
C ARG A 582 -11.02 7.24 -47.97
N ASP A 583 -11.86 7.70 -47.05
CA ASP A 583 -12.32 9.09 -47.00
C ASP A 583 -11.35 10.03 -46.25
N GLY A 584 -10.26 9.48 -45.73
CA GLY A 584 -9.19 10.22 -45.08
C GLY A 584 -9.36 10.40 -43.57
N SER A 585 -10.46 9.89 -42.98
CA SER A 585 -10.67 9.78 -41.54
C SER A 585 -9.83 8.67 -40.89
N TRP A 586 -9.71 8.70 -39.56
CA TRP A 586 -9.01 7.69 -38.79
C TRP A 586 -9.99 6.62 -38.31
N GLU A 587 -9.70 5.36 -38.66
CA GLU A 587 -10.43 4.18 -38.20
C GLU A 587 -9.64 3.52 -37.07
N TRP A 588 -10.34 3.19 -35.99
CA TRP A 588 -9.77 2.46 -34.85
C TRP A 588 -9.24 1.09 -35.30
N GLN A 589 -8.03 0.75 -34.87
CA GLN A 589 -7.40 -0.54 -35.18
C GLN A 589 -7.12 -1.38 -33.94
N SER A 590 -6.59 -0.79 -32.86
CA SER A 590 -6.23 -1.55 -31.66
C SER A 590 -6.23 -0.68 -30.41
N SER A 591 -6.56 -1.29 -29.27
CA SER A 591 -6.56 -0.68 -27.94
C SER A 591 -5.19 -0.23 -27.45
N THR A 592 -4.11 -0.62 -28.12
CA THR A 592 -2.75 -0.27 -27.71
C THR A 592 -1.77 -0.21 -28.87
N ALA A 593 -0.85 0.74 -28.81
CA ALA A 593 0.29 0.84 -29.72
C ALA A 593 1.44 -0.09 -29.33
N LEU A 594 1.45 -0.60 -28.08
CA LEU A 594 2.51 -1.43 -27.52
C LEU A 594 2.40 -2.85 -28.05
N ASP A 595 3.34 -3.31 -28.87
CA ASP A 595 3.35 -4.66 -29.43
C ASP A 595 3.84 -5.72 -28.41
N HIS A 596 3.66 -6.99 -28.74
CA HIS A 596 4.02 -8.11 -27.86
C HIS A 596 5.49 -8.04 -27.46
N GLY A 597 5.75 -8.09 -26.15
CA GLY A 597 7.10 -8.05 -25.61
C GLY A 597 7.78 -6.69 -25.58
N GLU A 598 7.15 -5.64 -26.14
CA GLU A 598 7.69 -4.30 -26.03
C GLU A 598 7.67 -3.80 -24.57
N VAL A 599 8.68 -3.01 -24.24
CA VAL A 599 9.00 -2.55 -22.90
C VAL A 599 8.90 -1.02 -22.85
N ARG A 600 8.22 -0.53 -21.82
CA ARG A 600 8.18 0.90 -21.47
C ARG A 600 8.68 1.07 -20.04
N VAL A 601 9.48 2.10 -19.83
CA VAL A 601 10.08 2.39 -18.53
C VAL A 601 9.46 3.67 -18.01
N PHE A 602 9.03 3.64 -16.76
CA PHE A 602 8.35 4.74 -16.11
C PHE A 602 9.06 5.13 -14.82
N ASN A 603 8.86 6.37 -14.45
CA ASN A 603 9.12 6.83 -13.11
C ASN A 603 7.81 6.84 -12.35
N LEU A 604 7.87 6.48 -11.08
CA LEU A 604 6.72 6.57 -10.20
C LEU A 604 6.72 7.94 -9.53
N CYS A 605 5.67 8.71 -9.78
CA CYS A 605 5.55 10.10 -9.35
C CYS A 605 4.35 10.29 -8.41
N TYR A 606 4.51 11.13 -7.39
CA TYR A 606 3.43 11.61 -6.54
C TYR A 606 3.27 13.11 -6.73
N GLY A 607 2.11 13.56 -7.19
CA GLY A 607 1.82 14.97 -7.44
C GLY A 607 0.32 15.20 -7.50
N ASP A 608 -0.15 16.42 -7.21
CA ASP A 608 -1.59 16.75 -7.19
C ASP A 608 -2.46 15.79 -6.35
N LYS A 609 -1.90 15.26 -5.26
CA LYS A 609 -2.52 14.27 -4.37
C LYS A 609 -2.84 12.92 -5.03
N SER A 610 -2.14 12.54 -6.10
CA SER A 610 -2.26 11.21 -6.72
C SER A 610 -0.90 10.62 -7.11
N ILE A 611 -0.87 9.29 -7.21
CA ILE A 611 0.27 8.53 -7.75
C ILE A 611 0.04 8.33 -9.24
N ARG A 612 1.09 8.54 -10.05
CA ARG A 612 1.05 8.38 -11.50
C ARG A 612 2.35 7.77 -12.01
N LEU A 613 2.26 7.12 -13.16
CA LEU A 613 3.42 6.74 -13.95
C LEU A 613 3.76 7.85 -14.95
N GLU A 614 5.02 8.25 -15.00
CA GLU A 614 5.53 9.20 -16.00
C GLU A 614 6.58 8.50 -16.87
N GLU A 615 6.36 8.46 -18.19
CA GLU A 615 7.29 7.81 -19.12
C GLU A 615 8.71 8.36 -18.93
N LYS A 616 9.68 7.46 -18.75
CA LYS A 616 11.07 7.85 -18.56
C LYS A 616 11.61 8.43 -19.86
N SER A 617 12.32 9.56 -19.73
CA SER A 617 13.11 10.13 -20.82
C SER A 617 14.07 9.09 -21.40
N TRP A 618 14.54 9.33 -22.63
CA TRP A 618 15.49 8.43 -23.29
C TRP A 618 16.65 8.07 -22.37
N ASP A 619 16.90 6.77 -22.27
CA ASP A 619 17.96 6.22 -21.46
C ASP A 619 18.76 5.24 -22.33
N ARG A 620 20.06 5.52 -22.40
CA ARG A 620 21.00 4.78 -23.24
C ARG A 620 21.17 3.34 -22.76
N GLU A 621 21.11 3.09 -21.46
CA GLU A 621 21.28 1.74 -20.91
C GLU A 621 20.14 0.83 -21.38
N TYR A 622 18.92 1.35 -21.35
CA TYR A 622 17.74 0.61 -21.83
C TYR A 622 17.75 0.43 -23.36
N GLU A 623 18.20 1.42 -24.13
CA GLU A 623 18.34 1.26 -25.59
C GLU A 623 19.40 0.20 -25.95
N GLU A 624 20.56 0.21 -25.28
CA GLU A 624 21.61 -0.78 -25.50
C GLU A 624 21.17 -2.19 -25.06
N LEU A 625 20.39 -2.29 -23.97
CA LEU A 625 19.91 -3.56 -23.42
C LEU A 625 18.74 -4.16 -24.22
N LEU A 626 17.76 -3.34 -24.60
CA LEU A 626 16.47 -3.79 -25.14
C LEU A 626 16.34 -3.56 -26.65
N GLY A 627 17.15 -2.66 -27.22
CA GLY A 627 17.11 -2.30 -28.63
C GLY A 627 15.71 -1.91 -29.10
N HIS A 628 15.21 -2.64 -30.10
CA HIS A 628 13.89 -2.40 -30.70
C HIS A 628 12.71 -2.65 -29.76
N LEU A 629 12.90 -3.38 -28.65
CA LEU A 629 11.85 -3.65 -27.66
C LEU A 629 11.60 -2.44 -26.76
N TYR A 630 12.57 -1.53 -26.59
CA TYR A 630 12.38 -0.34 -25.76
C TYR A 630 11.61 0.74 -26.54
N ARG A 631 10.43 1.10 -26.02
CA ARG A 631 9.53 2.06 -26.64
C ARG A 631 9.35 3.31 -25.79
N ARG A 632 9.20 4.44 -26.48
CA ARG A 632 8.89 5.75 -25.90
C ARG A 632 7.79 6.41 -26.71
N PHE A 633 6.57 6.36 -26.19
CA PHE A 633 5.37 6.75 -26.93
C PHE A 633 5.11 8.25 -26.90
N GLU A 634 5.47 8.95 -25.83
CA GLU A 634 5.25 10.39 -25.71
C GLU A 634 6.04 11.16 -26.78
N SER A 635 7.21 10.63 -27.15
CA SER A 635 8.07 11.18 -28.22
C SER A 635 7.84 10.58 -29.61
N ASP A 636 6.89 9.65 -29.79
CA ASP A 636 6.67 8.99 -31.09
C ASP A 636 5.61 9.71 -31.92
N ASP A 637 6.05 10.59 -32.82
CA ASP A 637 5.17 11.35 -33.73
C ASP A 637 4.25 10.45 -34.58
N ARG A 638 4.61 9.17 -34.78
CA ARG A 638 3.78 8.21 -35.54
C ARG A 638 2.49 7.84 -34.79
N LEU A 639 2.44 8.07 -33.48
CA LEU A 639 1.27 7.85 -32.63
C LEU A 639 0.44 9.13 -32.42
N GLN A 640 0.84 10.25 -33.03
CA GLN A 640 0.09 11.50 -33.03
C GLN A 640 -0.80 11.62 -34.26
N TYR A 641 -1.94 10.92 -34.24
CA TYR A 641 -2.92 10.96 -35.33
C TYR A 641 -3.59 12.33 -35.43
N ARG A 642 -3.48 12.99 -36.59
CA ARG A 642 -4.08 14.31 -36.86
C ARG A 642 -5.22 14.22 -37.85
N ASN A 643 -6.37 14.79 -37.48
CA ASN A 643 -7.54 14.93 -38.35
C ASN A 643 -7.24 15.89 -39.51
N THR A 644 -8.14 15.93 -40.49
CA THR A 644 -8.00 16.83 -41.66
C THR A 644 -7.98 18.32 -41.30
N ASP A 645 -8.56 18.68 -40.15
CA ASP A 645 -8.54 20.05 -39.60
C ASP A 645 -7.30 20.36 -38.74
N GLY A 646 -6.39 19.40 -38.56
CA GLY A 646 -5.17 19.52 -37.77
C GLY A 646 -5.30 19.19 -36.29
N SER A 647 -6.52 18.94 -35.77
CA SER A 647 -6.74 18.48 -34.39
C SER A 647 -6.20 17.07 -34.18
N LEU A 648 -5.78 16.74 -32.94
CA LEU A 648 -5.38 15.38 -32.59
C LEU A 648 -6.62 14.49 -32.41
N VAL A 649 -6.52 13.23 -32.83
CA VAL A 649 -7.53 12.21 -32.52
C VAL A 649 -7.57 12.00 -31.01
N ASP A 650 -8.78 12.00 -30.45
CA ASP A 650 -9.02 11.69 -29.05
C ASP A 650 -8.93 10.17 -28.82
N GLN A 651 -7.74 9.72 -28.45
CA GLN A 651 -7.44 8.31 -28.27
C GLN A 651 -8.07 7.73 -27.00
N GLU A 652 -8.27 8.55 -25.95
CA GLU A 652 -8.97 8.12 -24.75
C GLU A 652 -10.44 7.84 -25.06
N ARG A 653 -11.10 8.75 -25.78
CA ARG A 653 -12.47 8.50 -26.26
C ARG A 653 -12.53 7.27 -27.14
N GLY A 654 -11.58 7.10 -28.07
CA GLY A 654 -11.51 5.90 -28.92
C GLY A 654 -11.41 4.61 -28.10
N TYR A 655 -10.61 4.61 -27.03
CA TYR A 655 -10.46 3.50 -26.11
C TYR A 655 -11.73 3.23 -25.31
N ASN A 656 -12.36 4.27 -24.76
CA ASN A 656 -13.62 4.14 -24.02
C ASN A 656 -14.75 3.62 -24.93
N ASP A 657 -14.83 4.12 -26.17
CA ASP A 657 -15.80 3.67 -27.17
C ASP A 657 -15.54 2.21 -27.57
N PHE A 658 -14.27 1.78 -27.67
CA PHE A 658 -13.89 0.39 -27.87
C PHE A 658 -14.35 -0.48 -26.70
N HIS A 659 -13.99 -0.12 -25.46
CA HIS A 659 -14.37 -0.88 -24.27
C HIS A 659 -15.89 -1.06 -24.16
N ALA A 660 -16.65 0.01 -24.40
CA ALA A 660 -18.12 -0.06 -24.41
C ALA A 660 -18.65 -1.02 -25.50
N ARG A 661 -18.06 -1.02 -26.70
CA ARG A 661 -18.44 -1.98 -27.75
C ARG A 661 -18.14 -3.41 -27.36
N GLU A 662 -17.01 -3.66 -26.70
CA GLU A 662 -16.65 -5.01 -26.24
C GLU A 662 -17.58 -5.51 -25.14
N VAL A 663 -18.03 -4.63 -24.25
CA VAL A 663 -19.06 -4.96 -23.24
C VAL A 663 -20.38 -5.32 -23.92
N ASP A 664 -20.84 -4.51 -24.86
CA ASP A 664 -22.06 -4.78 -25.61
C ASP A 664 -21.95 -6.08 -26.43
N GLU A 665 -20.80 -6.33 -27.04
CA GLU A 665 -20.53 -7.55 -27.80
C GLU A 665 -20.53 -8.79 -26.89
N ALA A 666 -19.84 -8.73 -25.75
CA ALA A 666 -19.85 -9.82 -24.78
C ALA A 666 -21.27 -10.17 -24.32
N ILE A 667 -22.09 -9.17 -24.02
CA ILE A 667 -23.50 -9.39 -23.64
C ILE A 667 -24.27 -10.04 -24.79
N ARG A 668 -24.16 -9.51 -26.02
CA ARG A 668 -24.85 -10.06 -27.20
C ARG A 668 -24.44 -11.51 -27.50
N VAL A 669 -23.17 -11.85 -27.39
CA VAL A 669 -22.66 -13.21 -27.60
C VAL A 669 -23.26 -14.17 -26.57
N LEU A 670 -23.46 -13.74 -25.33
CA LEU A 670 -24.06 -14.57 -24.28
C LEU A 670 -25.59 -14.69 -24.36
N GLU A 671 -26.26 -13.78 -25.08
CA GLU A 671 -27.69 -13.87 -25.39
C GLU A 671 -27.99 -14.94 -26.45
N ASP A 672 -27.02 -15.25 -27.34
CA ASP A 672 -27.15 -16.34 -28.30
C ASP A 672 -27.02 -17.71 -27.61
N PRO A 673 -28.04 -18.59 -27.66
CA PRO A 673 -28.03 -19.85 -26.93
C PRO A 673 -26.90 -20.82 -27.33
N GLU A 674 -26.51 -20.84 -28.60
CA GLU A 674 -25.46 -21.73 -29.10
C GLU A 674 -24.06 -21.27 -28.66
N SER A 675 -23.81 -19.97 -28.78
CA SER A 675 -22.59 -19.32 -28.29
C SER A 675 -22.46 -19.48 -26.77
N ARG A 676 -23.54 -19.21 -26.02
CA ARG A 676 -23.58 -19.39 -24.57
C ARG A 676 -23.22 -20.82 -24.16
N LYS A 677 -23.80 -21.82 -24.81
CA LYS A 677 -23.53 -23.25 -24.54
C LYS A 677 -22.06 -23.61 -24.85
N SER A 678 -21.50 -23.04 -25.92
CA SER A 678 -20.08 -23.20 -26.28
C SER A 678 -19.15 -22.58 -25.23
N ILE A 679 -19.44 -21.34 -24.81
CA ILE A 679 -18.66 -20.62 -23.79
C ILE A 679 -18.75 -21.33 -22.45
N GLU A 680 -19.95 -21.74 -22.00
CA GLU A 680 -20.13 -22.49 -20.76
C GLU A 680 -19.32 -23.79 -20.75
N TYR A 681 -19.28 -24.49 -21.89
CA TYR A 681 -18.43 -25.67 -22.05
C TYR A 681 -16.93 -25.34 -21.87
N VAL A 682 -16.45 -24.26 -22.50
CA VAL A 682 -15.04 -23.83 -22.41
C VAL A 682 -14.68 -23.36 -20.99
N GLN A 683 -15.56 -22.60 -20.33
CA GLN A 683 -15.37 -22.15 -18.95
C GLN A 683 -15.46 -23.30 -17.92
N GLY A 684 -16.01 -24.45 -18.31
CA GLY A 684 -16.00 -25.69 -17.53
C GLY A 684 -14.99 -26.74 -17.99
N TRP A 685 -14.19 -26.45 -19.02
CA TRP A 685 -13.33 -27.45 -19.63
C TRP A 685 -12.21 -27.90 -18.67
N GLY A 686 -12.13 -29.21 -18.47
CA GLY A 686 -11.25 -29.83 -17.48
C GLY A 686 -9.85 -30.21 -17.98
N GLY A 687 -9.49 -29.83 -19.22
CA GLY A 687 -8.31 -30.34 -19.92
C GLY A 687 -8.58 -31.70 -20.61
N LEU A 688 -7.59 -32.20 -21.35
CA LEU A 688 -7.64 -33.50 -22.04
C LEU A 688 -7.45 -34.64 -21.03
N LYS A 689 -8.24 -35.70 -21.16
CA LYS A 689 -8.13 -36.89 -20.28
C LYS A 689 -6.76 -37.58 -20.29
N LYS A 690 -5.97 -37.40 -21.36
CA LYS A 690 -4.60 -37.92 -21.53
C LYS A 690 -3.56 -36.79 -21.66
N ALA A 691 -3.76 -35.69 -20.93
CA ALA A 691 -2.80 -34.61 -20.85
C ALA A 691 -1.40 -35.11 -20.44
N PRO A 692 -0.32 -34.47 -20.92
CA PRO A 692 1.01 -34.69 -20.37
C PRO A 692 0.97 -34.55 -18.83
N ARG A 693 1.56 -35.51 -18.11
CA ARG A 693 1.71 -35.35 -16.66
C ARG A 693 2.63 -34.14 -16.43
N LEU A 694 2.30 -33.33 -15.41
CA LEU A 694 3.26 -32.32 -14.94
C LEU A 694 4.60 -33.03 -14.69
N PRO A 695 5.74 -32.45 -15.09
CA PRO A 695 7.04 -33.04 -14.82
C PRO A 695 7.16 -33.45 -13.34
N ALA A 696 7.84 -34.56 -13.08
CA ALA A 696 8.18 -34.94 -11.72
C ALA A 696 9.01 -33.80 -11.08
N LYS A 697 8.93 -33.63 -9.75
CA LYS A 697 9.79 -32.69 -9.02
C LYS A 697 11.24 -33.19 -9.11
N THR A 698 11.91 -32.96 -10.23
CA THR A 698 13.33 -33.24 -10.43
C THR A 698 13.88 -32.22 -11.41
N GLU A 699 14.78 -31.41 -10.85
CA GLU A 699 15.85 -30.61 -11.47
C GLU A 699 15.49 -29.77 -12.71
N ALA A 700 15.59 -28.46 -12.48
CA ALA A 700 15.79 -27.40 -13.46
C ALA A 700 16.22 -27.90 -14.85
N ASP A 701 15.35 -27.67 -15.84
CA ASP A 701 15.72 -27.66 -17.26
C ASP A 701 15.72 -26.18 -17.68
N PRO A 702 16.68 -25.74 -18.51
CA PRO A 702 17.62 -24.68 -18.19
C PRO A 702 17.13 -23.26 -18.47
#